data_AF-A0A091U8L2-F1
#
_entry.id   AF-A0A091U8L2-F1
#
_cell.length_a   1.000
_cell.length_b   1.000
_cell.length_c   1.000
_cell.angle_alpha   90.00
_cell.angle_beta   90.00
_cell.angle_gamma   90.00
#
_symmetry.space_group_name_H-M   'P 1'
#
loop_
_entity.id
_entity.type
_entity.pdbx_description
1 polymer ?
#
loop_
_entity_poly.entity_id
_entity_poly.type
_entity_poly.pdbx_seq_one_letter_code
_entity_poly.pdbx_strand_id
1 'polypeptide(L)'
;LSPETGPRQGGTRLTITGENLGLKFEDVRWAVRVGKVMCIPIESEYISAEQIVCEIGDASLSKVHEARVEVCIRDCSSSYRATSPKSFTFVTPTFSRVVPARGPLSGGTWIAIEGSHLNAGSNVSVTIGGRPCTFSWRSAREIRCRTPPGHTPGGSPILININRAELSNPEVKYNYTEDPTIQKIDPEWSINSGGTLLTVTGTNLATIKEPRIRAKYCSSERENNCTVYNDTTMVCYAPSIDNPVRSPPEVGDRPDEIGFIMDNVQALLIINTTNFVYYPDPVFEPLSPTGMLELKPSSPLILKGRNLLPPAAGNSRLNYTVLIGDTPCTLTVSETQLLCESPNLTGQHKVTIKAGGFEFSPGTLQIYSDSLLTLPAIIGIGSGGGLLLLIIIIVLIAYKRKSRDADRTLKRLQLQMDNLESRVALECKEAFAELQTDINELTNDLDGAGIPFLDYRTYAMRVLFPGIEDHPVLKEMEVQANVEKSLTLFGQLLNKKHFLLTFIRTLEAQRSFSMRDRGNVASLIMTALQGEMEYATGVLKQLLSDLIEKNLESKNHPKLLLRRTESVAEKMLTNWFTFLLYKFLKECAGEPLFMLYCAIKQQMEKGPIDAITGEARYSLSEDKLIRQQIDYKMLTLNCVNPENENAPEIPVKVLNCDTITQVKEKLLDAVYKGVPYSQRPKAGDMDLEWRQGRMARIILQDEDVTTKIDNDWKRLNTLAHYQVTDGSSVALVPKQNSAYNISNSSTFTKSLSRYESMLRTASSPDSLRSRTPMITPDLESGTKLWHLVKNHDHMDQREGDRGSKMVSEIYLTRLLATKGTLQKFVDDLFETIFSTAHRGSALPLAIKYMFDFLDEQADKHQINDYDVRHTWKSNCLPLRFWVNVIKNPQFVFDIHKNSITDACLSVVAQTFMDSCSTSEHKLGKDSPSNKLLYAKDIPNYKSW
;
A
#
# COMPACT_ATOMS: atom_id res chain seq x y z
N LEU A 1 -23.21 -69.55 7.49
CA LEU A 1 -23.87 -68.83 8.61
C LEU A 1 -23.77 -67.34 8.32
N SER A 2 -24.88 -66.62 8.32
CA SER A 2 -24.91 -65.16 8.24
C SER A 2 -26.17 -64.64 8.94
N PRO A 3 -26.08 -63.65 9.85
CA PRO A 3 -24.87 -63.08 10.44
C PRO A 3 -24.20 -64.02 11.45
N GLU A 4 -22.93 -63.77 11.78
CA GLU A 4 -22.15 -64.58 12.75
C GLU A 4 -22.27 -64.08 14.19
N THR A 5 -22.96 -62.95 14.42
CA THR A 5 -23.14 -62.35 15.75
C THR A 5 -24.56 -61.84 15.94
N GLY A 6 -25.07 -61.83 17.17
CA GLY A 6 -26.39 -61.30 17.50
C GLY A 6 -26.56 -60.86 18.96
N PRO A 7 -27.50 -59.95 19.25
CA PRO A 7 -27.81 -59.52 20.61
C PRO A 7 -28.28 -60.68 21.48
N ARG A 8 -27.94 -60.62 22.78
CA ARG A 8 -28.38 -61.62 23.78
C ARG A 8 -29.91 -61.70 23.93
N GLN A 9 -30.63 -60.61 23.70
CA GLN A 9 -32.09 -60.52 23.78
C GLN A 9 -32.83 -61.30 22.66
N GLY A 10 -32.08 -61.83 21.67
CA GLY A 10 -32.63 -62.64 20.58
C GLY A 10 -33.27 -61.82 19.45
N GLY A 11 -34.09 -62.49 18.65
CA GLY A 11 -34.75 -61.92 17.46
C GLY A 11 -33.86 -61.82 16.22
N THR A 12 -32.62 -62.30 16.28
CA THR A 12 -31.71 -62.36 15.12
C THR A 12 -32.19 -63.42 14.14
N ARG A 13 -32.42 -63.05 12.88
CA ARG A 13 -32.66 -64.01 11.81
C ARG A 13 -31.32 -64.54 11.31
N LEU A 14 -31.06 -65.82 11.57
CA LEU A 14 -29.85 -66.52 11.20
C LEU A 14 -30.08 -67.36 9.94
N THR A 15 -29.33 -67.09 8.89
CA THR A 15 -29.33 -67.87 7.65
C THR A 15 -28.23 -68.93 7.70
N ILE A 16 -28.65 -70.19 7.54
CA ILE A 16 -27.81 -71.38 7.51
C ILE A 16 -27.89 -71.96 6.11
N THR A 17 -26.75 -72.03 5.43
CA THR A 17 -26.62 -72.59 4.08
C THR A 17 -25.75 -73.84 4.15
N GLY A 18 -26.12 -74.86 3.38
CA GLY A 18 -25.40 -76.13 3.34
C GLY A 18 -26.06 -77.10 2.36
N GLU A 19 -25.65 -78.35 2.40
CA GLU A 19 -26.21 -79.42 1.59
C GLU A 19 -27.04 -80.37 2.46
N ASN A 20 -28.12 -80.91 1.92
CA ASN A 20 -29.02 -81.87 2.56
C ASN A 20 -29.69 -81.37 3.86
N LEU A 21 -30.04 -80.08 3.93
CA LEU A 21 -30.71 -79.44 5.08
C LEU A 21 -32.23 -79.74 5.18
N GLY A 22 -32.61 -81.02 5.06
CA GLY A 22 -34.02 -81.49 5.07
C GLY A 22 -34.69 -81.39 3.71
N LEU A 23 -35.76 -82.16 3.46
CA LEU A 23 -36.52 -82.11 2.20
C LEU A 23 -37.88 -81.43 2.36
N LYS A 24 -38.39 -81.36 3.60
CA LYS A 24 -39.65 -80.71 3.96
C LYS A 24 -39.45 -79.83 5.19
N PHE A 25 -40.26 -78.80 5.36
CA PHE A 25 -40.13 -77.90 6.51
C PHE A 25 -40.35 -78.62 7.86
N GLU A 26 -41.19 -79.65 7.88
CA GLU A 26 -41.40 -80.48 9.08
C GLU A 26 -40.12 -81.19 9.55
N ASP A 27 -39.19 -81.51 8.64
CA ASP A 27 -37.90 -82.11 8.98
C ASP A 27 -37.01 -81.16 9.79
N VAL A 28 -37.24 -79.84 9.70
CA VAL A 28 -36.40 -78.79 10.29
C VAL A 28 -37.07 -77.95 11.37
N ARG A 29 -38.39 -78.08 11.61
CA ARG A 29 -39.19 -77.22 12.51
C ARG A 29 -38.61 -76.99 13.92
N TRP A 30 -37.85 -77.94 14.46
CA TRP A 30 -37.16 -77.83 15.76
C TRP A 30 -35.67 -78.20 15.69
N ALA A 31 -35.10 -78.19 14.49
CA ALA A 31 -33.79 -78.76 14.18
C ALA A 31 -32.60 -77.89 14.58
N VAL A 32 -32.79 -76.58 14.75
CA VAL A 32 -31.68 -75.63 14.87
C VAL A 32 -31.49 -75.15 16.31
N ARG A 33 -30.27 -75.31 16.82
CA ARG A 33 -29.85 -74.78 18.12
C ARG A 33 -28.52 -74.04 18.01
N VAL A 34 -28.38 -72.97 18.77
CA VAL A 34 -27.14 -72.22 18.93
C VAL A 34 -26.68 -72.40 20.38
N GLY A 35 -25.83 -73.41 20.62
CA GLY A 35 -25.52 -73.87 21.97
C GLY A 35 -26.77 -74.37 22.69
N LYS A 36 -27.21 -73.66 23.74
CA LYS A 36 -28.44 -73.97 24.50
C LYS A 36 -29.67 -73.14 24.08
N VAL A 37 -29.51 -72.25 23.10
CA VAL A 37 -30.57 -71.32 22.65
C VAL A 37 -31.26 -71.91 21.42
N MET A 38 -32.59 -71.99 21.47
CA MET A 38 -33.38 -72.46 20.32
C MET A 38 -33.40 -71.41 19.21
N CYS A 39 -33.27 -71.85 17.96
CA CYS A 39 -33.51 -71.02 16.78
C CYS A 39 -34.72 -71.58 16.04
N ILE A 40 -35.79 -70.80 15.92
CA ILE A 40 -37.09 -71.25 15.36
C ILE A 40 -37.10 -70.99 13.85
N PRO A 41 -37.10 -72.03 12.99
CA PRO A 41 -37.09 -71.84 11.54
C PRO A 41 -38.36 -71.16 11.03
N ILE A 42 -38.21 -70.37 9.97
CA ILE A 42 -39.28 -69.60 9.34
C ILE A 42 -39.68 -70.32 8.05
N GLU A 43 -40.92 -70.79 7.98
CA GLU A 43 -41.43 -71.62 6.87
C GLU A 43 -41.33 -70.92 5.51
N SER A 44 -41.65 -69.62 5.45
CA SER A 44 -41.61 -68.84 4.21
C SER A 44 -40.21 -68.58 3.65
N GLU A 45 -39.16 -68.79 4.45
CA GLU A 45 -37.75 -68.49 4.08
C GLU A 45 -36.89 -69.77 3.98
N TYR A 46 -37.51 -70.95 4.09
CA TYR A 46 -36.85 -72.24 3.96
C TYR A 46 -36.70 -72.63 2.49
N ILE A 47 -35.50 -73.06 2.08
CA ILE A 47 -35.22 -73.62 0.76
C ILE A 47 -34.83 -75.08 0.95
N SER A 48 -35.63 -75.99 0.38
CA SER A 48 -35.45 -77.43 0.49
C SER A 48 -34.00 -77.84 0.22
N ALA A 49 -33.42 -78.63 1.12
CA ALA A 49 -32.06 -79.16 1.11
C ALA A 49 -30.90 -78.13 1.13
N GLU A 50 -31.16 -76.83 0.98
CA GLU A 50 -30.12 -75.82 0.73
C GLU A 50 -30.00 -74.77 1.85
N GLN A 51 -31.12 -74.29 2.40
CA GLN A 51 -31.11 -73.14 3.30
C GLN A 51 -32.18 -73.21 4.39
N ILE A 52 -31.78 -72.93 5.62
CA ILE A 52 -32.69 -72.70 6.76
C ILE A 52 -32.48 -71.27 7.26
N VAL A 53 -33.54 -70.46 7.28
CA VAL A 53 -33.56 -69.20 8.04
C VAL A 53 -34.35 -69.40 9.32
N CYS A 54 -33.77 -69.04 10.46
CA CYS A 54 -34.41 -69.19 11.76
C CYS A 54 -34.24 -67.96 12.65
N GLU A 55 -35.22 -67.68 13.51
CA GLU A 55 -35.13 -66.61 14.50
C GLU A 55 -34.57 -67.14 15.83
N ILE A 56 -33.44 -66.59 16.28
CA ILE A 56 -32.80 -66.99 17.54
C ILE A 56 -33.59 -66.46 18.73
N GLY A 57 -33.88 -67.34 19.72
CA GLY A 57 -34.54 -66.98 20.97
C GLY A 57 -33.68 -66.16 21.94
N ASP A 58 -34.26 -65.82 23.10
CA ASP A 58 -33.56 -65.05 24.14
C ASP A 58 -32.45 -65.88 24.80
N ALA A 59 -31.23 -65.34 24.78
CA ALA A 59 -30.02 -65.92 25.32
C ALA A 59 -29.53 -65.18 26.58
N SER A 60 -30.30 -64.24 27.14
CA SER A 60 -29.90 -63.40 28.28
C SER A 60 -29.56 -64.21 29.55
N LEU A 61 -30.22 -65.36 29.74
CA LEU A 61 -29.95 -66.30 30.85
C LEU A 61 -28.78 -67.26 30.58
N SER A 62 -28.25 -67.29 29.35
CA SER A 62 -27.16 -68.17 28.94
C SER A 62 -25.79 -67.54 29.19
N LYS A 63 -24.93 -68.22 29.96
CA LYS A 63 -23.52 -67.81 30.16
C LYS A 63 -22.63 -68.01 28.93
N VAL A 64 -23.17 -68.65 27.89
CA VAL A 64 -22.42 -68.96 26.66
C VAL A 64 -22.25 -67.69 25.84
N HIS A 65 -20.99 -67.35 25.52
CA HIS A 65 -20.63 -66.18 24.71
C HIS A 65 -20.49 -66.56 23.24
N GLU A 66 -19.90 -67.72 22.97
CA GLU A 66 -19.69 -68.25 21.62
C GLU A 66 -20.18 -69.70 21.58
N ALA A 67 -20.96 -70.05 20.57
CA ALA A 67 -21.49 -71.40 20.39
C ALA A 67 -21.53 -71.79 18.92
N ARG A 68 -21.23 -73.06 18.61
CA ARG A 68 -21.49 -73.60 17.27
C ARG A 68 -22.98 -73.80 17.06
N VAL A 69 -23.40 -73.64 15.80
CA VAL A 69 -24.77 -73.87 15.38
C VAL A 69 -24.91 -75.35 15.07
N GLU A 70 -25.83 -76.00 15.75
CA GLU A 70 -26.16 -77.40 15.55
C GLU A 70 -27.47 -77.49 14.78
N VAL A 71 -27.44 -78.26 13.69
CA VAL A 71 -28.61 -78.62 12.89
C VAL A 71 -28.83 -80.12 13.02
N CYS A 72 -30.01 -80.49 13.48
CA CYS A 72 -30.40 -81.85 13.81
C CYS A 72 -31.69 -82.16 13.07
N ILE A 73 -31.59 -82.91 11.97
CA ILE A 73 -32.69 -83.17 11.05
C ILE A 73 -33.43 -84.44 11.51
N ARG A 74 -34.77 -84.44 11.46
CA ARG A 74 -35.62 -85.58 11.85
C ARG A 74 -35.36 -86.11 13.28
N ASP A 75 -34.76 -87.30 13.42
CA ASP A 75 -34.61 -88.05 14.67
C ASP A 75 -33.32 -87.72 15.43
N CYS A 76 -32.51 -86.79 14.92
CA CYS A 76 -31.23 -86.40 15.53
C CYS A 76 -30.19 -87.52 15.65
N SER A 77 -30.32 -88.61 14.89
CA SER A 77 -29.30 -89.66 14.89
C SER A 77 -27.96 -89.12 14.35
N SER A 78 -26.84 -89.78 14.69
CA SER A 78 -25.49 -89.26 14.42
C SER A 78 -25.23 -88.93 12.94
N SER A 79 -25.92 -89.59 12.01
CA SER A 79 -25.84 -89.33 10.56
C SER A 79 -26.65 -88.12 10.08
N TYR A 80 -27.61 -87.61 10.87
CA TYR A 80 -28.47 -86.46 10.53
C TYR A 80 -28.18 -85.22 11.39
N ARG A 81 -27.01 -85.21 12.05
CA ARG A 81 -26.53 -84.11 12.88
C ARG A 81 -25.35 -83.42 12.21
N ALA A 82 -25.44 -82.11 12.04
CA ALA A 82 -24.37 -81.29 11.52
C ALA A 82 -24.05 -80.15 12.51
N THR A 83 -22.77 -79.85 12.66
CA THR A 83 -22.31 -78.68 13.42
C THR A 83 -21.62 -77.72 12.48
N SER A 84 -21.96 -76.44 12.58
CA SER A 84 -21.34 -75.41 11.75
C SER A 84 -19.84 -75.31 11.99
N PRO A 85 -19.03 -75.10 10.94
CA PRO A 85 -17.59 -74.89 11.08
C PRO A 85 -17.28 -73.54 11.76
N LYS A 86 -18.15 -72.54 11.56
CA LYS A 86 -18.08 -71.22 12.20
C LYS A 86 -18.95 -71.18 13.45
N SER A 87 -18.52 -70.45 14.47
CA SER A 87 -19.33 -70.19 15.65
C SER A 87 -20.25 -68.99 15.47
N PHE A 88 -21.35 -68.96 16.23
CA PHE A 88 -22.19 -67.78 16.42
C PHE A 88 -21.88 -67.18 17.80
N THR A 89 -21.73 -65.85 17.85
CA THR A 89 -21.37 -65.14 19.09
C THR A 89 -22.51 -64.27 19.59
N PHE A 90 -22.89 -64.46 20.85
CA PHE A 90 -23.86 -63.62 21.56
C PHE A 90 -23.15 -62.42 22.19
N VAL A 91 -23.53 -61.23 21.75
CA VAL A 91 -22.88 -59.97 22.11
C VAL A 91 -23.87 -58.99 22.74
N THR A 92 -23.36 -58.06 23.54
CA THR A 92 -24.15 -56.93 24.06
C THR A 92 -23.71 -55.68 23.31
N PRO A 93 -24.46 -55.23 22.30
CA PRO A 93 -24.09 -54.06 21.53
C PRO A 93 -24.21 -52.79 22.40
N THR A 94 -23.24 -51.88 22.27
CA THR A 94 -23.20 -50.61 23.01
C THR A 94 -22.70 -49.51 22.09
N PHE A 95 -23.10 -48.26 22.34
CA PHE A 95 -22.55 -47.09 21.65
C PHE A 95 -22.11 -46.03 22.65
N SER A 96 -21.04 -45.32 22.31
CA SER A 96 -20.35 -44.40 23.21
C SER A 96 -20.20 -43.00 22.62
N ARG A 97 -20.32 -42.83 21.29
CA ARG A 97 -20.15 -41.52 20.64
C ARG A 97 -20.93 -41.42 19.34
N VAL A 98 -21.26 -40.20 18.96
CA VAL A 98 -21.75 -39.85 17.61
C VAL A 98 -20.82 -38.79 17.00
N VAL A 99 -20.46 -38.97 15.73
CA VAL A 99 -19.54 -38.09 14.99
C VAL A 99 -20.10 -37.77 13.59
N PRO A 100 -20.31 -36.49 13.23
CA PRO A 100 -20.22 -35.31 14.10
C PRO A 100 -21.32 -35.30 15.17
N ALA A 101 -21.07 -34.64 16.31
CA ALA A 101 -22.03 -34.54 17.41
C ALA A 101 -23.06 -33.41 17.24
N ARG A 102 -22.94 -32.60 16.18
CA ARG A 102 -23.85 -31.50 15.85
C ARG A 102 -24.09 -31.38 14.35
N GLY A 103 -25.18 -30.71 13.97
CA GLY A 103 -25.51 -30.37 12.57
C GLY A 103 -26.70 -29.41 12.45
N PRO A 104 -27.12 -29.07 11.22
CA PRO A 104 -28.13 -28.05 10.97
C PRO A 104 -29.54 -28.55 11.31
N LEU A 105 -30.44 -27.62 11.64
CA LEU A 105 -31.82 -27.89 11.99
C LEU A 105 -32.58 -28.55 10.82
N SER A 106 -32.25 -28.16 9.59
CA SER A 106 -32.75 -28.79 8.35
C SER A 106 -32.42 -30.30 8.25
N GLY A 107 -31.49 -30.81 9.06
CA GLY A 107 -31.03 -32.21 9.04
C GLY A 107 -30.22 -32.53 7.79
N GLY A 108 -30.07 -33.82 7.50
CA GLY A 108 -29.36 -34.30 6.33
C GLY A 108 -27.87 -34.59 6.52
N THR A 109 -27.35 -34.44 7.73
CA THR A 109 -25.95 -34.73 8.07
C THR A 109 -25.69 -36.23 8.13
N TRP A 110 -24.60 -36.67 7.52
CA TRP A 110 -24.11 -38.04 7.70
C TRP A 110 -23.41 -38.18 9.05
N ILE A 111 -23.97 -39.02 9.92
CA ILE A 111 -23.40 -39.31 11.23
C ILE A 111 -22.88 -40.75 11.31
N ALA A 112 -21.81 -40.90 12.08
CA ALA A 112 -21.19 -42.15 12.49
C ALA A 112 -21.47 -42.35 13.98
N ILE A 113 -22.26 -43.36 14.32
CA ILE A 113 -22.49 -43.76 15.71
C ILE A 113 -21.47 -44.86 16.04
N GLU A 114 -20.51 -44.53 16.90
CA GLU A 114 -19.41 -45.40 17.27
C GLU A 114 -19.69 -46.18 18.54
N GLY A 115 -19.25 -47.44 18.57
CA GLY A 115 -19.55 -48.36 19.65
C GLY A 115 -18.88 -49.72 19.50
N SER A 116 -19.48 -50.72 20.14
CA SER A 116 -19.02 -52.11 20.12
C SER A 116 -20.14 -53.04 19.69
N HIS A 117 -19.81 -54.01 18.84
CA HIS A 117 -20.71 -55.04 18.32
C HIS A 117 -21.94 -54.51 17.56
N LEU A 118 -21.82 -53.36 16.89
CA LEU A 118 -22.95 -52.70 16.23
C LEU A 118 -23.45 -53.41 14.93
N ASN A 119 -22.64 -54.32 14.39
CA ASN A 119 -23.04 -55.20 13.28
C ASN A 119 -23.85 -56.43 13.74
N ALA A 120 -24.08 -56.60 15.04
CA ALA A 120 -24.83 -57.74 15.56
C ALA A 120 -26.26 -57.80 15.02
N GLY A 121 -26.78 -59.01 14.87
CA GLY A 121 -28.18 -59.22 14.50
C GLY A 121 -28.45 -59.03 13.02
N SER A 122 -29.69 -59.26 12.61
CA SER A 122 -30.13 -59.21 11.20
C SER A 122 -30.78 -57.89 10.80
N ASN A 123 -31.31 -57.13 11.76
CA ASN A 123 -32.03 -55.87 11.50
C ASN A 123 -31.58 -54.77 12.48
N VAL A 124 -31.44 -53.55 11.97
CA VAL A 124 -31.11 -52.37 12.77
C VAL A 124 -31.98 -51.18 12.36
N SER A 125 -32.43 -50.40 13.33
CA SER A 125 -33.05 -49.09 13.08
C SER A 125 -32.51 -48.07 14.07
N VAL A 126 -32.37 -46.82 13.63
CA VAL A 126 -31.83 -45.71 14.43
C VAL A 126 -32.83 -44.58 14.39
N THR A 127 -33.11 -43.97 15.54
CA THR A 127 -33.94 -42.76 15.64
C THR A 127 -33.22 -41.66 16.41
N ILE A 128 -33.48 -40.40 16.02
CA ILE A 128 -32.94 -39.20 16.65
C ILE A 128 -34.11 -38.29 16.97
N GLY A 129 -34.29 -37.96 18.25
CA GLY A 129 -35.45 -37.16 18.68
C GLY A 129 -36.80 -37.77 18.30
N GLY A 130 -36.89 -39.11 18.24
CA GLY A 130 -38.09 -39.84 17.85
C GLY A 130 -38.34 -39.95 16.33
N ARG A 131 -37.46 -39.41 15.48
CA ARG A 131 -37.56 -39.49 14.02
C ARG A 131 -36.54 -40.47 13.43
N PRO A 132 -36.89 -41.23 12.37
CA PRO A 132 -36.00 -42.24 11.80
C PRO A 132 -34.78 -41.60 11.12
N CYS A 133 -33.59 -42.11 11.44
CA CYS A 133 -32.34 -41.80 10.74
C CYS A 133 -32.22 -42.72 9.52
N THR A 134 -31.94 -42.17 8.34
CA THR A 134 -31.86 -42.97 7.11
C THR A 134 -30.59 -43.83 7.13
N PHE A 135 -30.75 -45.14 7.33
CA PHE A 135 -29.64 -46.09 7.44
C PHE A 135 -28.82 -46.21 6.15
N SER A 136 -27.49 -46.31 6.27
CA SER A 136 -26.58 -46.56 5.14
C SER A 136 -25.84 -47.89 5.28
N TRP A 137 -24.93 -48.00 6.25
CA TRP A 137 -24.16 -49.23 6.50
C TRP A 137 -23.75 -49.32 7.97
N ARG A 138 -23.28 -50.50 8.39
CA ARG A 138 -22.75 -50.74 9.74
C ARG A 138 -21.57 -51.70 9.75
N SER A 139 -20.72 -51.56 10.75
CA SER A 139 -19.62 -52.47 11.09
C SER A 139 -19.70 -52.84 12.57
N ALA A 140 -18.76 -53.66 13.05
CA ALA A 140 -18.68 -53.98 14.48
C ALA A 140 -18.45 -52.74 15.37
N ARG A 141 -17.97 -51.63 14.80
CA ARG A 141 -17.62 -50.42 15.56
C ARG A 141 -18.45 -49.19 15.22
N GLU A 142 -19.22 -49.20 14.14
CA GLU A 142 -19.87 -48.00 13.62
C GLU A 142 -21.22 -48.31 12.96
N ILE A 143 -22.22 -47.45 13.15
CA ILE A 143 -23.41 -47.36 12.30
C ILE A 143 -23.43 -45.99 11.62
N ARG A 144 -23.53 -45.99 10.28
CA ARG A 144 -23.64 -44.76 9.49
C ARG A 144 -25.09 -44.54 9.05
N CYS A 145 -25.65 -43.38 9.37
CA CYS A 145 -27.00 -42.98 8.96
C CYS A 145 -27.10 -41.47 8.71
N ARG A 146 -28.14 -41.02 8.01
CA ARG A 146 -28.41 -39.61 7.69
C ARG A 146 -29.47 -39.03 8.64
N THR A 147 -29.18 -37.89 9.27
CA THR A 147 -30.03 -37.29 10.29
C THR A 147 -31.34 -36.75 9.71
N PRO A 148 -32.47 -36.89 10.42
CA PRO A 148 -33.73 -36.28 10.02
C PRO A 148 -33.75 -34.77 10.36
N PRO A 149 -34.71 -33.99 9.81
CA PRO A 149 -34.92 -32.61 10.23
C PRO A 149 -35.35 -32.52 11.70
N GLY A 150 -34.67 -31.64 12.45
CA GLY A 150 -34.95 -31.35 13.86
C GLY A 150 -36.17 -30.44 14.05
N HIS A 151 -36.68 -30.35 15.28
CA HIS A 151 -37.80 -29.47 15.62
C HIS A 151 -37.33 -28.12 16.17
N THR A 152 -36.39 -28.15 17.10
CA THR A 152 -35.78 -26.97 17.72
C THR A 152 -34.27 -27.18 17.88
N PRO A 153 -33.45 -26.12 17.88
CA PRO A 153 -32.05 -26.23 18.26
C PRO A 153 -31.89 -26.85 19.66
N GLY A 154 -30.87 -27.70 19.83
CA GLY A 154 -30.58 -28.39 21.09
C GLY A 154 -30.33 -29.89 20.95
N GLY A 155 -29.98 -30.50 22.08
CA GLY A 155 -29.60 -31.91 22.17
C GLY A 155 -30.79 -32.86 22.04
N SER A 156 -30.79 -33.67 20.98
CA SER A 156 -31.76 -34.73 20.74
C SER A 156 -31.20 -36.11 21.12
N PRO A 157 -31.99 -36.98 21.78
CA PRO A 157 -31.54 -38.33 22.15
C PRO A 157 -31.43 -39.24 20.93
N ILE A 158 -30.49 -40.20 20.98
CA ILE A 158 -30.30 -41.24 19.97
C ILE A 158 -30.77 -42.58 20.55
N LEU A 159 -31.59 -43.30 19.79
CA LEU A 159 -32.07 -44.64 20.12
C LEU A 159 -31.72 -45.60 18.98
N ILE A 160 -31.10 -46.73 19.30
CA ILE A 160 -30.73 -47.77 18.33
C ILE A 160 -31.45 -49.06 18.70
N ASN A 161 -32.18 -49.63 17.75
CA ASN A 161 -32.85 -50.91 17.90
C ASN A 161 -32.18 -51.96 17.02
N ILE A 162 -31.58 -52.97 17.64
CA ILE A 162 -30.97 -54.13 16.97
C ILE A 162 -31.81 -55.36 17.30
N ASN A 163 -32.63 -55.82 16.36
CA ASN A 163 -33.61 -56.88 16.59
C ASN A 163 -34.47 -56.62 17.85
N ARG A 164 -34.29 -57.39 18.93
CA ARG A 164 -35.01 -57.21 20.21
C ARG A 164 -34.22 -56.42 21.27
N ALA A 165 -33.02 -55.96 20.96
CA ALA A 165 -32.21 -55.13 21.85
C ALA A 165 -32.41 -53.65 21.54
N GLU A 166 -32.87 -52.89 22.53
CA GLU A 166 -32.95 -51.43 22.50
C GLU A 166 -31.74 -50.83 23.24
N LEU A 167 -31.01 -49.95 22.57
CA LEU A 167 -29.83 -49.29 23.09
C LEU A 167 -30.13 -47.80 23.25
N SER A 168 -29.91 -47.30 24.47
CA SER A 168 -29.95 -45.87 24.79
C SER A 168 -28.73 -45.48 25.62
N ASN A 169 -28.22 -44.26 25.42
CA ASN A 169 -27.14 -43.69 26.21
C ASN A 169 -27.44 -42.21 26.48
N PRO A 170 -27.82 -41.83 27.73
CA PRO A 170 -28.18 -40.45 28.08
C PRO A 170 -27.06 -39.43 27.87
N GLU A 171 -25.80 -39.86 27.89
CA GLU A 171 -24.62 -39.00 27.72
C GLU A 171 -24.37 -38.66 26.24
N VAL A 172 -24.89 -39.47 25.32
CA VAL A 172 -24.66 -39.31 23.87
C VAL A 172 -25.91 -38.71 23.22
N LYS A 173 -25.84 -37.42 22.92
CA LYS A 173 -26.92 -36.67 22.23
C LYS A 173 -26.40 -36.09 20.92
N TYR A 174 -27.29 -35.99 19.93
CA TYR A 174 -27.02 -35.25 18.70
C TYR A 174 -27.58 -33.84 18.81
N ASN A 175 -26.74 -32.82 18.64
CA ASN A 175 -27.12 -31.43 18.86
C ASN A 175 -27.53 -30.73 17.55
N TYR A 176 -28.80 -30.36 17.42
CA TYR A 176 -29.24 -29.52 16.32
C TYR A 176 -28.86 -28.06 16.59
N THR A 177 -28.32 -27.40 15.58
CA THR A 177 -27.93 -25.98 15.60
C THR A 177 -28.66 -25.24 14.49
N GLU A 178 -28.68 -23.91 14.57
CA GLU A 178 -29.29 -23.09 13.51
C GLU A 178 -28.63 -23.34 12.15
N ASP A 179 -29.42 -23.21 11.08
CA ASP A 179 -28.93 -23.41 9.73
C ASP A 179 -27.89 -22.32 9.36
N PRO A 180 -26.86 -22.68 8.56
CA PRO A 180 -25.85 -21.74 8.10
C PRO A 180 -26.43 -20.66 7.18
N THR A 181 -25.80 -19.48 7.18
CA THR A 181 -26.10 -18.40 6.22
C THR A 181 -24.83 -17.93 5.51
N ILE A 182 -24.97 -17.40 4.29
CA ILE A 182 -23.86 -16.88 3.48
C ILE A 182 -24.04 -15.38 3.29
N GLN A 183 -22.99 -14.61 3.55
CA GLN A 183 -22.98 -13.15 3.46
C GLN A 183 -22.18 -12.64 2.25
N LYS A 184 -20.96 -13.16 2.02
CA LYS A 184 -20.09 -12.72 0.92
C LYS A 184 -19.21 -13.86 0.39
N ILE A 185 -18.96 -13.86 -0.92
CA ILE A 185 -17.98 -14.69 -1.64
C ILE A 185 -16.87 -13.78 -2.17
N ASP A 186 -15.61 -14.11 -1.93
CA ASP A 186 -14.45 -13.29 -2.34
C ASP A 186 -13.29 -14.19 -2.81
N PRO A 187 -12.78 -14.05 -4.06
CA PRO A 187 -13.25 -13.12 -5.08
C PRO A 187 -14.59 -13.53 -5.72
N GLU A 188 -15.29 -12.59 -6.36
CA GLU A 188 -16.54 -12.84 -7.11
C GLU A 188 -16.28 -13.30 -8.56
N TRP A 189 -15.23 -14.11 -8.80
CA TRP A 189 -14.93 -14.59 -10.15
C TRP A 189 -14.13 -15.91 -10.18
N SER A 190 -14.18 -16.62 -11.31
CA SER A 190 -13.39 -17.84 -11.58
C SER A 190 -13.12 -18.02 -13.09
N ILE A 191 -12.28 -18.99 -13.47
CA ILE A 191 -12.11 -19.47 -14.86
C ILE A 191 -13.04 -20.66 -15.15
N ASN A 192 -13.26 -21.02 -16.42
CA ASN A 192 -14.13 -22.15 -16.85
C ASN A 192 -13.78 -23.48 -16.17
N SER A 193 -12.48 -23.79 -16.08
CA SER A 193 -12.00 -24.99 -15.41
C SER A 193 -12.23 -24.96 -13.90
N GLY A 194 -12.71 -23.85 -13.35
CA GLY A 194 -12.97 -23.68 -11.92
C GLY A 194 -11.68 -23.67 -11.11
N GLY A 195 -11.78 -24.13 -9.86
CA GLY A 195 -10.63 -24.34 -8.96
C GLY A 195 -9.97 -23.07 -8.42
N THR A 196 -10.49 -21.88 -8.71
CA THR A 196 -10.12 -20.64 -8.01
C THR A 196 -10.48 -20.77 -6.53
N LEU A 197 -9.58 -20.34 -5.65
CA LEU A 197 -9.79 -20.37 -4.20
C LEU A 197 -10.72 -19.22 -3.78
N LEU A 198 -11.89 -19.56 -3.25
CA LEU A 198 -12.94 -18.63 -2.84
C LEU A 198 -13.04 -18.60 -1.31
N THR A 199 -12.90 -17.42 -0.72
CA THR A 199 -13.19 -17.18 0.70
C THR A 199 -14.66 -16.83 0.85
N VAL A 200 -15.40 -17.63 1.62
CA VAL A 200 -16.83 -17.46 1.84
C VAL A 200 -17.06 -17.11 3.31
N THR A 201 -17.76 -16.01 3.53
CA THR A 201 -18.10 -15.49 4.86
C THR A 201 -19.58 -15.61 5.14
N GLY A 202 -19.94 -15.92 6.38
CA GLY A 202 -21.30 -16.31 6.75
C GLY A 202 -21.50 -16.48 8.26
N THR A 203 -22.53 -17.23 8.65
CA THR A 203 -22.79 -17.62 10.04
C THR A 203 -23.02 -19.13 10.15
N ASN A 204 -22.71 -19.70 11.32
CA ASN A 204 -22.89 -21.13 11.64
C ASN A 204 -22.27 -22.08 10.59
N LEU A 205 -21.19 -21.68 9.92
CA LEU A 205 -20.59 -22.49 8.86
C LEU A 205 -19.94 -23.78 9.40
N ALA A 206 -19.42 -23.77 10.64
CA ALA A 206 -18.82 -24.94 11.28
C ALA A 206 -19.84 -26.00 11.70
N THR A 207 -21.14 -25.71 11.58
CA THR A 207 -22.22 -26.69 11.70
C THR A 207 -22.15 -27.77 10.63
N ILE A 208 -21.65 -27.44 9.44
CA ILE A 208 -21.63 -28.33 8.28
C ILE A 208 -20.26 -29.00 8.16
N LYS A 209 -20.25 -30.33 8.16
CA LYS A 209 -18.99 -31.09 8.09
C LYS A 209 -18.40 -31.17 6.68
N GLU A 210 -19.27 -31.35 5.68
CA GLU A 210 -18.87 -31.54 4.28
C GLU A 210 -19.60 -30.55 3.36
N PRO A 211 -19.38 -29.23 3.51
CA PRO A 211 -20.00 -28.25 2.63
C PRO A 211 -19.41 -28.33 1.23
N ARG A 212 -20.25 -28.11 0.22
CA ARG A 212 -19.85 -28.08 -1.19
C ARG A 212 -20.43 -26.85 -1.85
N ILE A 213 -19.69 -26.23 -2.76
CA ILE A 213 -20.20 -25.15 -3.62
C ILE A 213 -20.74 -25.77 -4.91
N ARG A 214 -21.85 -25.25 -5.41
CA ARG A 214 -22.49 -25.66 -6.67
C ARG A 214 -22.65 -24.49 -7.61
N ALA A 215 -22.45 -24.74 -8.90
CA ALA A 215 -22.84 -23.81 -9.95
C ALA A 215 -23.51 -24.55 -11.09
N LYS A 216 -24.50 -23.90 -11.70
CA LYS A 216 -25.22 -24.38 -12.87
C LYS A 216 -24.98 -23.42 -14.02
N TYR A 217 -24.58 -23.97 -15.16
CA TYR A 217 -24.31 -23.22 -16.37
C TYR A 217 -24.95 -23.94 -17.56
N CYS A 218 -25.90 -23.28 -18.20
CA CYS A 218 -26.89 -23.84 -19.13
C CYS A 218 -27.67 -25.01 -18.50
N SER A 219 -27.23 -26.25 -18.77
CA SER A 219 -27.83 -27.50 -18.30
C SER A 219 -26.86 -28.38 -17.52
N SER A 220 -25.62 -27.94 -17.33
CA SER A 220 -24.61 -28.67 -16.57
C SER A 220 -24.52 -28.11 -15.16
N GLU A 221 -24.66 -28.98 -14.18
CA GLU A 221 -24.44 -28.68 -12.76
C GLU A 221 -23.14 -29.32 -12.31
N ARG A 222 -22.31 -28.52 -11.65
CA ARG A 222 -21.01 -28.96 -11.14
C ARG A 222 -20.83 -28.48 -9.72
N GLU A 223 -20.12 -29.29 -8.96
CA GLU A 223 -19.93 -29.11 -7.53
C GLU A 223 -18.45 -29.24 -7.19
N ASN A 224 -18.02 -28.53 -6.15
CA ASN A 224 -16.66 -28.61 -5.66
C ASN A 224 -16.61 -28.44 -4.14
N ASN A 225 -15.53 -28.86 -3.51
CA ASN A 225 -15.46 -29.00 -2.06
C ASN A 225 -15.15 -27.67 -1.37
N CYS A 226 -15.70 -27.52 -0.17
CA CYS A 226 -15.39 -26.44 0.76
C CYS A 226 -14.76 -26.98 2.05
N THR A 227 -13.87 -26.19 2.63
CA THR A 227 -13.19 -26.46 3.89
C THR A 227 -13.57 -25.39 4.89
N VAL A 228 -14.15 -25.79 6.02
CA VAL A 228 -14.59 -24.84 7.04
C VAL A 228 -13.46 -24.56 8.01
N TYR A 229 -13.20 -23.28 8.27
CA TYR A 229 -12.22 -22.86 9.27
C TYR A 229 -12.87 -22.54 10.61
N ASN A 230 -14.00 -21.84 10.60
CA ASN A 230 -14.75 -21.47 11.81
C ASN A 230 -16.22 -21.18 11.46
N ASP A 231 -17.02 -20.74 12.44
CA ASP A 231 -18.45 -20.43 12.26
C ASP A 231 -18.72 -19.30 11.25
N THR A 232 -17.73 -18.46 10.93
CA THR A 232 -17.90 -17.28 10.08
C THR A 232 -17.21 -17.38 8.72
N THR A 233 -16.29 -18.32 8.54
CA THR A 233 -15.41 -18.37 7.37
C THR A 233 -15.12 -19.79 6.93
N MET A 234 -15.28 -20.03 5.64
CA MET A 234 -14.86 -21.25 4.96
C MET A 234 -14.18 -20.90 3.63
N VAL A 235 -13.40 -21.82 3.10
CA VAL A 235 -12.75 -21.69 1.80
C VAL A 235 -13.22 -22.78 0.87
N CYS A 236 -13.67 -22.39 -0.32
CA CYS A 236 -14.20 -23.27 -1.35
C CYS A 236 -13.35 -23.20 -2.61
N TYR A 237 -13.28 -24.29 -3.36
CA TYR A 237 -12.78 -24.24 -4.73
C TYR A 237 -13.95 -23.95 -5.66
N ALA A 238 -13.80 -22.98 -6.57
CA ALA A 238 -14.86 -22.69 -7.54
C ALA A 238 -15.21 -23.95 -8.36
N PRO A 239 -16.49 -24.25 -8.60
CA PRO A 239 -16.88 -25.36 -9.47
C PRO A 239 -16.52 -25.05 -10.93
N SER A 240 -16.12 -26.07 -11.68
CA SER A 240 -15.90 -25.96 -13.12
C SER A 240 -17.22 -25.80 -13.85
N ILE A 241 -17.26 -25.00 -14.92
CA ILE A 241 -18.40 -24.87 -15.82
C ILE A 241 -18.06 -25.33 -17.24
N ASP A 242 -17.00 -26.11 -17.41
CA ASP A 242 -16.48 -26.50 -18.71
C ASP A 242 -17.59 -27.18 -19.56
N ASN A 243 -18.01 -26.48 -20.61
CA ASN A 243 -19.09 -26.86 -21.49
C ASN A 243 -18.57 -26.86 -22.94
N PRO A 244 -18.56 -28.01 -23.64
CA PRO A 244 -18.00 -28.12 -24.99
C PRO A 244 -18.75 -27.32 -26.06
N VAL A 245 -19.92 -26.76 -25.74
CA VAL A 245 -20.79 -26.05 -26.70
C VAL A 245 -20.62 -24.51 -26.64
N ARG A 246 -20.17 -23.95 -25.52
CA ARG A 246 -20.11 -22.49 -25.33
C ARG A 246 -19.06 -22.11 -24.28
N SER A 247 -18.00 -21.44 -24.71
CA SER A 247 -17.05 -20.73 -23.84
C SER A 247 -17.59 -19.34 -23.48
N PRO A 248 -17.46 -18.85 -22.23
CA PRO A 248 -17.75 -17.47 -21.88
C PRO A 248 -16.97 -16.50 -22.78
N PRO A 249 -17.56 -15.36 -23.18
CA PRO A 249 -16.84 -14.29 -23.88
C PRO A 249 -15.68 -13.75 -23.03
N GLU A 250 -14.73 -13.06 -23.66
CA GLU A 250 -13.56 -12.48 -22.97
C GLU A 250 -13.92 -11.49 -21.85
N VAL A 251 -15.14 -10.92 -21.90
CA VAL A 251 -15.69 -10.02 -20.86
C VAL A 251 -16.25 -10.80 -19.65
N GLY A 252 -16.29 -12.13 -19.72
CA GLY A 252 -16.85 -13.04 -18.72
C GLY A 252 -18.37 -13.24 -18.85
N ASP A 253 -18.88 -14.35 -18.32
CA ASP A 253 -20.32 -14.67 -18.27
C ASP A 253 -20.75 -15.09 -16.86
N ARG A 254 -22.03 -14.92 -16.55
CA ARG A 254 -22.60 -15.30 -15.25
C ARG A 254 -23.19 -16.72 -15.31
N PRO A 255 -23.09 -17.52 -14.23
CA PRO A 255 -23.81 -18.78 -14.14
C PRO A 255 -25.31 -18.55 -13.95
N ASP A 256 -26.12 -19.51 -14.39
CA ASP A 256 -27.58 -19.48 -14.21
C ASP A 256 -27.95 -19.56 -12.73
N GLU A 257 -27.23 -20.39 -11.98
CA GLU A 257 -27.39 -20.54 -10.54
C GLU A 257 -26.02 -20.73 -9.88
N ILE A 258 -25.83 -20.12 -8.70
CA ILE A 258 -24.70 -20.39 -7.80
C ILE A 258 -25.24 -20.57 -6.38
N GLY A 259 -24.67 -21.51 -5.64
CA GLY A 259 -25.05 -21.73 -4.25
C GLY A 259 -24.19 -22.78 -3.56
N PHE A 260 -24.68 -23.31 -2.46
CA PHE A 260 -23.98 -24.28 -1.62
C PHE A 260 -24.89 -25.45 -1.24
N ILE A 261 -24.28 -26.62 -1.23
CA ILE A 261 -24.86 -27.86 -0.72
C ILE A 261 -24.33 -28.04 0.69
N MET A 262 -25.20 -27.81 1.67
CA MET A 262 -24.92 -27.87 3.09
C MET A 262 -25.96 -28.76 3.76
N ASP A 263 -25.73 -30.08 3.70
CA ASP A 263 -26.68 -31.10 4.14
C ASP A 263 -28.07 -30.96 3.45
N ASN A 264 -29.12 -30.62 4.19
CA ASN A 264 -30.48 -30.46 3.65
C ASN A 264 -30.98 -28.99 3.66
N VAL A 265 -30.08 -28.02 3.83
CA VAL A 265 -30.41 -26.59 3.90
C VAL A 265 -30.74 -26.06 2.51
N GLN A 266 -32.03 -26.01 2.17
CA GLN A 266 -32.51 -25.64 0.82
C GLN A 266 -32.27 -24.17 0.47
N ALA A 267 -32.27 -23.28 1.48
CA ALA A 267 -32.12 -21.83 1.28
C ALA A 267 -30.77 -21.42 0.68
N LEU A 268 -29.74 -22.26 0.79
CA LEU A 268 -28.40 -21.98 0.26
C LEU A 268 -28.15 -22.56 -1.13
N LEU A 269 -29.07 -23.37 -1.68
CA LEU A 269 -28.87 -23.98 -3.00
C LEU A 269 -28.78 -22.94 -4.11
N ILE A 270 -29.45 -21.79 -3.96
CA ILE A 270 -29.43 -20.67 -4.91
C ILE A 270 -29.29 -19.38 -4.11
N ILE A 271 -28.23 -18.60 -4.36
CA ILE A 271 -27.97 -17.32 -3.70
C ILE A 271 -28.20 -16.16 -4.69
N ASN A 272 -28.98 -15.15 -4.26
CA ASN A 272 -29.40 -14.02 -5.09
C ASN A 272 -28.36 -12.89 -5.25
N THR A 273 -27.13 -13.02 -4.74
CA THR A 273 -26.06 -12.01 -4.87
C THR A 273 -25.24 -12.27 -6.13
N THR A 274 -25.72 -11.78 -7.28
CA THR A 274 -25.33 -12.23 -8.62
C THR A 274 -24.19 -11.46 -9.28
N ASN A 275 -23.11 -11.16 -8.58
CA ASN A 275 -21.92 -10.57 -9.21
C ASN A 275 -20.82 -11.58 -9.56
N PHE A 276 -21.05 -12.88 -9.33
CA PHE A 276 -20.06 -13.91 -9.65
C PHE A 276 -19.92 -14.12 -11.17
N VAL A 277 -18.70 -13.98 -11.71
CA VAL A 277 -18.42 -14.06 -13.16
C VAL A 277 -17.37 -15.13 -13.48
N TYR A 278 -17.63 -15.92 -14.54
CA TYR A 278 -16.67 -16.85 -15.11
C TYR A 278 -15.98 -16.28 -16.35
N TYR A 279 -14.65 -16.33 -16.37
CA TYR A 279 -13.80 -15.93 -17.50
C TYR A 279 -13.29 -17.15 -18.27
N PRO A 280 -12.94 -17.00 -19.57
CA PRO A 280 -12.36 -18.09 -20.35
C PRO A 280 -11.04 -18.58 -19.76
N ASP A 281 -10.76 -19.87 -19.90
CA ASP A 281 -9.51 -20.49 -19.47
C ASP A 281 -8.28 -19.90 -20.21
N PRO A 282 -7.10 -19.90 -19.58
CA PRO A 282 -5.86 -19.51 -20.24
C PRO A 282 -5.54 -20.49 -21.37
N VAL A 283 -5.10 -19.96 -22.52
CA VAL A 283 -4.72 -20.78 -23.68
C VAL A 283 -3.23 -20.60 -23.94
N PHE A 284 -2.48 -21.70 -24.00
CA PHE A 284 -1.04 -21.71 -24.22
C PHE A 284 -0.68 -22.25 -25.60
N GLU A 285 0.39 -21.70 -26.17
CA GLU A 285 1.00 -22.22 -27.39
C GLU A 285 1.90 -23.43 -27.07
N PRO A 286 2.03 -24.42 -27.99
CA PRO A 286 3.01 -25.50 -27.84
C PRO A 286 4.45 -24.96 -27.78
N LEU A 287 5.33 -25.64 -27.03
CA LEU A 287 6.73 -25.20 -26.87
C LEU A 287 7.52 -25.14 -28.18
N SER A 288 7.20 -26.02 -29.12
CA SER A 288 7.77 -26.06 -30.46
C SER A 288 6.85 -26.83 -31.41
N PRO A 289 7.01 -26.72 -32.75
CA PRO A 289 6.22 -27.49 -33.71
C PRO A 289 6.36 -29.02 -33.55
N THR A 290 7.45 -29.48 -32.94
CA THR A 290 7.74 -30.90 -32.66
C THR A 290 7.37 -31.32 -31.22
N GLY A 291 6.91 -30.38 -30.37
CA GLY A 291 6.56 -30.63 -28.97
C GLY A 291 7.76 -30.83 -28.03
N MET A 292 8.99 -30.61 -28.53
CA MET A 292 10.23 -30.69 -27.75
C MET A 292 11.04 -29.40 -27.88
N LEU A 293 11.43 -28.81 -26.75
CA LEU A 293 12.24 -27.59 -26.69
C LEU A 293 13.58 -27.88 -26.01
N GLU A 294 14.67 -27.60 -26.73
CA GLU A 294 16.03 -27.75 -26.25
C GLU A 294 16.49 -26.47 -25.55
N LEU A 295 16.90 -26.58 -24.28
CA LEU A 295 17.29 -25.44 -23.46
C LEU A 295 18.61 -25.73 -22.74
N LYS A 296 19.44 -24.68 -22.61
CA LYS A 296 20.66 -24.75 -21.82
C LYS A 296 20.32 -24.69 -20.32
N PRO A 297 21.14 -25.29 -19.44
CA PRO A 297 20.95 -25.17 -17.99
C PRO A 297 20.83 -23.69 -17.60
N SER A 298 19.86 -23.36 -16.74
CA SER A 298 19.61 -21.99 -16.24
C SER A 298 19.07 -20.97 -17.26
N SER A 299 18.72 -21.39 -18.48
CA SER A 299 17.99 -20.51 -19.41
C SER A 299 16.49 -20.45 -19.03
N PRO A 300 15.86 -19.25 -19.08
CA PRO A 300 14.46 -19.12 -18.71
C PRO A 300 13.55 -19.70 -19.78
N LEU A 301 12.54 -20.47 -19.36
CA LEU A 301 11.49 -21.01 -20.21
C LEU A 301 10.39 -19.94 -20.40
N ILE A 302 10.08 -19.62 -21.66
CA ILE A 302 9.02 -18.67 -22.01
C ILE A 302 7.82 -19.46 -22.51
N LEU A 303 6.70 -19.36 -21.81
CA LEU A 303 5.43 -19.97 -22.17
C LEU A 303 4.49 -18.87 -22.69
N LYS A 304 4.25 -18.83 -24.00
CA LYS A 304 3.34 -17.85 -24.60
C LYS A 304 1.90 -18.31 -24.48
N GLY A 305 0.99 -17.37 -24.24
CA GLY A 305 -0.42 -17.65 -24.15
C GLY A 305 -1.29 -16.41 -24.22
N ARG A 306 -2.60 -16.63 -24.19
CA ARG A 306 -3.65 -15.61 -24.10
C ARG A 306 -4.56 -15.90 -22.91
N ASN A 307 -5.31 -14.91 -22.46
CA ASN A 307 -6.16 -14.98 -21.26
C ASN A 307 -5.38 -15.34 -19.99
N LEU A 308 -4.12 -14.89 -19.90
CA LEU A 308 -3.26 -15.17 -18.74
C LEU A 308 -3.57 -14.28 -17.53
N LEU A 309 -4.23 -13.15 -17.75
CA LEU A 309 -4.69 -12.24 -16.72
C LEU A 309 -6.16 -11.93 -16.99
N PRO A 310 -7.11 -12.55 -16.27
CA PRO A 310 -8.53 -12.22 -16.42
C PRO A 310 -8.78 -10.78 -15.95
N PRO A 311 -9.66 -10.01 -16.62
CA PRO A 311 -9.95 -8.61 -16.32
C PRO A 311 -10.84 -8.43 -15.07
N ALA A 312 -10.49 -9.13 -14.00
CA ALA A 312 -11.24 -9.13 -12.76
C ALA A 312 -10.99 -7.86 -11.91
N ALA A 313 -12.04 -7.37 -11.25
CA ALA A 313 -11.96 -6.20 -10.37
C ALA A 313 -11.14 -6.49 -9.10
N GLY A 314 -10.27 -5.55 -8.72
CA GLY A 314 -9.58 -5.54 -7.42
C GLY A 314 -8.36 -6.44 -7.30
N ASN A 315 -7.24 -6.11 -7.98
CA ASN A 315 -5.86 -6.63 -7.80
C ASN A 315 -5.65 -8.16 -7.63
N SER A 316 -6.68 -9.00 -7.72
CA SER A 316 -6.63 -10.44 -7.51
C SER A 316 -6.14 -11.11 -8.80
N ARG A 317 -5.01 -11.80 -8.72
CA ARG A 317 -4.39 -12.49 -9.87
C ARG A 317 -4.64 -13.98 -9.80
N LEU A 318 -4.80 -14.61 -10.97
CA LEU A 318 -4.85 -16.07 -11.07
C LEU A 318 -3.48 -16.65 -10.64
N ASN A 319 -3.48 -17.62 -9.73
CA ASN A 319 -2.25 -18.20 -9.22
C ASN A 319 -1.78 -19.35 -10.13
N TYR A 320 -0.70 -19.10 -10.88
CA TYR A 320 -0.10 -20.08 -11.78
C TYR A 320 0.98 -20.90 -11.08
N THR A 321 1.01 -22.20 -11.34
CA THR A 321 2.11 -23.10 -10.97
C THR A 321 2.57 -23.85 -12.20
N VAL A 322 3.85 -23.77 -12.53
CA VAL A 322 4.44 -24.48 -13.66
C VAL A 322 5.47 -25.46 -13.10
N LEU A 323 5.30 -26.73 -13.49
CA LEU A 323 6.12 -27.85 -13.07
C LEU A 323 6.96 -28.30 -14.26
N ILE A 324 8.27 -28.40 -14.06
CA ILE A 324 9.20 -29.06 -14.98
C ILE A 324 9.56 -30.39 -14.35
N GLY A 325 9.04 -31.50 -14.91
CA GLY A 325 8.98 -32.79 -14.24
C GLY A 325 8.09 -32.69 -13.00
N ASP A 326 8.66 -32.96 -11.82
CA ASP A 326 7.98 -32.83 -10.52
C ASP A 326 8.38 -31.56 -9.75
N THR A 327 9.22 -30.70 -10.34
CA THR A 327 9.76 -29.52 -9.65
C THR A 327 9.04 -28.23 -10.08
N PRO A 328 8.55 -27.41 -9.13
CA PRO A 328 7.94 -26.13 -9.46
C PRO A 328 9.01 -25.11 -9.84
N CYS A 329 8.74 -24.29 -10.85
CA CYS A 329 9.61 -23.17 -11.21
C CYS A 329 9.09 -21.83 -10.67
N THR A 330 10.02 -20.89 -10.45
CA THR A 330 9.69 -19.51 -10.11
C THR A 330 9.10 -18.82 -11.34
N LEU A 331 7.95 -18.19 -11.17
CA LEU A 331 7.17 -17.62 -12.28
C LEU A 331 7.09 -16.11 -12.22
N THR A 332 7.25 -15.48 -13.38
CA THR A 332 6.82 -14.10 -13.63
C THR A 332 5.69 -14.12 -14.65
N VAL A 333 4.52 -13.59 -14.26
CA VAL A 333 3.31 -13.58 -15.08
C VAL A 333 3.19 -12.24 -15.80
N SER A 334 2.98 -12.29 -17.11
CA SER A 334 2.60 -11.16 -17.97
C SER A 334 1.26 -11.46 -18.65
N GLU A 335 0.66 -10.47 -19.32
CA GLU A 335 -0.60 -10.62 -20.06
C GLU A 335 -0.52 -11.67 -21.18
N THR A 336 0.67 -11.85 -21.77
CA THR A 336 0.88 -12.71 -22.96
C THR A 336 1.90 -13.83 -22.77
N GLN A 337 2.60 -13.87 -21.64
CA GLN A 337 3.63 -14.88 -21.38
C GLN A 337 3.83 -15.20 -19.88
N LEU A 338 4.11 -16.46 -19.58
CA LEU A 338 4.68 -16.90 -18.31
C LEU A 338 6.18 -17.15 -18.49
N LEU A 339 7.01 -16.43 -17.72
CA LEU A 339 8.45 -16.65 -17.66
C LEU A 339 8.75 -17.57 -16.46
N CYS A 340 9.30 -18.74 -16.75
CA CYS A 340 9.61 -19.79 -15.80
C CYS A 340 11.13 -19.95 -15.70
N GLU A 341 11.72 -19.67 -14.53
CA GLU A 341 13.15 -19.89 -14.31
C GLU A 341 13.43 -21.40 -14.19
N SER A 342 14.13 -21.96 -15.17
CA SER A 342 14.37 -23.41 -15.24
C SER A 342 15.16 -23.90 -14.02
N PRO A 343 14.66 -24.89 -13.26
CA PRO A 343 15.38 -25.50 -12.15
C PRO A 343 16.62 -26.25 -12.65
N ASN A 344 17.59 -26.47 -11.77
CA ASN A 344 18.88 -27.06 -12.13
C ASN A 344 18.78 -28.59 -12.32
N LEU A 345 18.08 -28.99 -13.39
CA LEU A 345 17.83 -30.37 -13.80
C LEU A 345 18.49 -30.63 -15.15
N THR A 346 18.95 -31.85 -15.39
CA THR A 346 19.47 -32.33 -16.69
C THR A 346 18.61 -33.48 -17.20
N GLY A 347 18.54 -33.66 -18.52
CA GLY A 347 17.71 -34.69 -19.16
C GLY A 347 16.36 -34.19 -19.68
N GLN A 348 15.47 -35.11 -20.03
CA GLN A 348 14.16 -34.84 -20.62
C GLN A 348 13.08 -34.71 -19.53
N HIS A 349 12.41 -33.56 -19.47
CA HIS A 349 11.39 -33.27 -18.45
C HIS A 349 10.10 -32.77 -19.10
N LYS A 350 8.94 -33.24 -18.63
CA LYS A 350 7.63 -32.78 -19.09
C LYS A 350 7.29 -31.45 -18.43
N VAL A 351 6.77 -30.49 -19.20
CA VAL A 351 6.28 -29.21 -18.64
C VAL A 351 4.78 -29.32 -18.40
N THR A 352 4.33 -29.00 -17.20
CA THR A 352 2.92 -28.99 -16.81
C THR A 352 2.56 -27.64 -16.20
N ILE A 353 1.55 -26.97 -16.74
CA ILE A 353 1.04 -25.68 -16.27
C ILE A 353 -0.27 -25.94 -15.53
N LYS A 354 -0.40 -25.38 -14.32
CA LYS A 354 -1.58 -25.47 -13.47
C LYS A 354 -2.05 -24.08 -13.07
N ALA A 355 -3.35 -23.81 -13.15
CA ALA A 355 -3.94 -22.57 -12.66
C ALA A 355 -5.40 -22.80 -12.25
N GLY A 356 -5.72 -22.68 -10.96
CA GLY A 356 -7.03 -23.12 -10.46
C GLY A 356 -7.27 -24.60 -10.80
N GLY A 357 -8.34 -24.89 -11.52
CA GLY A 357 -8.69 -26.22 -12.04
C GLY A 357 -8.12 -26.53 -13.43
N PHE A 358 -7.47 -25.56 -14.08
CA PHE A 358 -6.88 -25.73 -15.41
C PHE A 358 -5.53 -26.44 -15.34
N GLU A 359 -5.33 -27.47 -16.17
CA GLU A 359 -4.06 -28.17 -16.33
C GLU A 359 -3.74 -28.37 -17.82
N PHE A 360 -2.56 -27.91 -18.25
CA PHE A 360 -2.13 -28.00 -19.64
C PHE A 360 -0.64 -28.34 -19.76
N SER A 361 -0.28 -29.17 -20.74
CA SER A 361 1.10 -29.62 -20.98
C SER A 361 1.57 -29.17 -22.35
N PRO A 362 2.35 -28.07 -22.47
CA PRO A 362 2.76 -27.50 -23.76
C PRO A 362 3.85 -28.32 -24.49
N GLY A 363 4.51 -29.27 -23.83
CA GLY A 363 5.54 -30.13 -24.44
C GLY A 363 6.56 -30.70 -23.45
N THR A 364 7.64 -31.28 -24.00
CA THR A 364 8.80 -31.77 -23.23
C THR A 364 10.04 -30.89 -23.45
N LEU A 365 10.91 -30.87 -22.46
CA LEU A 365 12.03 -29.95 -22.35
C LEU A 365 13.31 -30.77 -22.18
N GLN A 366 14.27 -30.62 -23.10
CA GLN A 366 15.53 -31.37 -23.10
C GLN A 366 16.67 -30.47 -22.63
N ILE A 367 17.27 -30.78 -21.47
CA ILE A 367 18.36 -29.99 -20.88
C ILE A 367 19.68 -30.75 -21.01
N TYR A 368 20.58 -30.25 -21.86
CA TYR A 368 21.92 -30.84 -22.07
C TYR A 368 22.87 -30.44 -20.93
N SER A 369 23.65 -31.41 -20.44
CA SER A 369 24.82 -31.13 -19.60
C SER A 369 25.96 -30.62 -20.46
N ASP A 370 26.60 -29.52 -20.06
CA ASP A 370 27.86 -29.07 -20.67
C ASP A 370 28.94 -30.12 -20.40
N SER A 371 29.20 -30.97 -21.39
CA SER A 371 30.42 -31.77 -21.42
C SER A 371 30.85 -31.99 -22.87
N LEU A 372 31.95 -31.36 -23.25
CA LEU A 372 32.99 -31.97 -24.06
C LEU A 372 34.27 -31.13 -23.98
N LEU A 373 35.28 -31.66 -23.29
CA LEU A 373 36.63 -31.65 -23.83
C LEU A 373 37.40 -32.87 -23.34
N THR A 374 37.98 -33.56 -24.31
CA THR A 374 38.63 -34.87 -24.26
C THR A 374 40.08 -34.80 -23.78
N LEU A 375 40.65 -35.98 -23.58
CA LEU A 375 41.63 -36.38 -22.56
C LEU A 375 43.12 -35.95 -22.64
N PRO A 376 43.68 -35.05 -23.49
CA PRO A 376 45.14 -34.76 -23.42
C PRO A 376 45.55 -33.34 -22.96
N ALA A 377 44.73 -32.57 -22.24
CA ALA A 377 45.07 -31.19 -21.81
C ALA A 377 45.13 -30.96 -20.28
N ILE A 378 45.31 -32.01 -19.47
CA ILE A 378 45.15 -31.93 -18.00
C ILE A 378 46.39 -31.41 -17.24
N ILE A 379 47.59 -31.39 -17.83
CA ILE A 379 48.80 -31.13 -17.05
C ILE A 379 49.16 -29.63 -16.95
N GLY A 380 48.55 -28.75 -17.76
CA GLY A 380 48.90 -27.31 -17.78
C GLY A 380 48.03 -26.36 -16.94
N ILE A 381 46.77 -26.70 -16.66
CA ILE A 381 45.76 -25.73 -16.15
C ILE A 381 45.43 -25.95 -14.65
N GLY A 382 45.98 -26.99 -14.02
CA GLY A 382 45.70 -27.35 -12.63
C GLY A 382 46.09 -26.29 -11.58
N SER A 383 47.08 -25.44 -11.86
CA SER A 383 47.52 -24.41 -10.91
C SER A 383 46.77 -23.08 -11.05
N GLY A 384 46.26 -22.74 -12.23
CA GLY A 384 45.56 -21.47 -12.49
C GLY A 384 44.03 -21.56 -12.36
N GLY A 385 43.42 -22.65 -12.80
CA GLY A 385 41.96 -22.81 -12.81
C GLY A 385 41.35 -23.02 -11.43
N GLY A 386 42.05 -23.72 -10.53
CA GLY A 386 41.59 -23.94 -9.15
C GLY A 386 41.53 -22.64 -8.33
N LEU A 387 42.47 -21.73 -8.56
CA LEU A 387 42.49 -20.43 -7.89
C LEU A 387 41.31 -19.55 -8.34
N LEU A 388 41.01 -19.54 -9.64
CA LEU A 388 39.96 -18.71 -10.23
C LEU A 388 38.55 -19.22 -9.85
N LEU A 389 38.35 -20.54 -9.79
CA LEU A 389 37.11 -21.16 -9.32
C LEU A 389 36.87 -20.94 -7.82
N LEU A 390 37.92 -21.03 -6.99
CA LEU A 390 37.83 -20.66 -5.57
C LEU A 390 37.45 -19.19 -5.40
N ILE A 391 38.03 -18.29 -6.20
CA ILE A 391 37.70 -16.86 -6.17
C ILE A 391 36.23 -16.63 -6.55
N ILE A 392 35.72 -17.27 -7.60
CA ILE A 392 34.31 -17.12 -8.02
C ILE A 392 33.35 -17.65 -6.95
N ILE A 393 33.64 -18.79 -6.34
CA ILE A 393 32.83 -19.35 -5.24
C ILE A 393 32.89 -18.43 -4.01
N ILE A 394 34.06 -17.92 -3.66
CA ILE A 394 34.22 -16.93 -2.58
C ILE A 394 33.44 -15.65 -2.91
N VAL A 395 33.43 -15.18 -4.16
CA VAL A 395 32.67 -14.00 -4.60
C VAL A 395 31.16 -14.26 -4.54
N LEU A 396 30.67 -15.43 -4.93
CA LEU A 396 29.25 -15.79 -4.83
C LEU A 396 28.79 -15.96 -3.39
N ILE A 397 29.62 -16.58 -2.54
CA ILE A 397 29.38 -16.67 -1.10
C ILE A 397 29.44 -15.27 -0.48
N ALA A 398 30.39 -14.43 -0.87
CA ALA A 398 30.50 -13.04 -0.43
C ALA A 398 29.32 -12.21 -0.92
N TYR A 399 28.79 -12.44 -2.12
CA TYR A 399 27.61 -11.75 -2.65
C TYR A 399 26.35 -12.18 -1.92
N LYS A 400 26.13 -13.49 -1.70
CA LYS A 400 25.00 -13.97 -0.88
C LYS A 400 25.12 -13.56 0.59
N ARG A 401 26.33 -13.53 1.15
CA ARG A 401 26.57 -12.99 2.50
C ARG A 401 26.29 -11.49 2.53
N LYS A 402 26.84 -10.71 1.60
CA LYS A 402 26.63 -9.26 1.48
C LYS A 402 25.16 -8.91 1.24
N SER A 403 24.43 -9.69 0.46
CA SER A 403 22.99 -9.51 0.25
C SER A 403 22.17 -9.87 1.50
N ARG A 404 22.45 -10.99 2.18
CA ARG A 404 21.80 -11.31 3.46
C ARG A 404 22.16 -10.31 4.56
N ASP A 405 23.38 -9.79 4.55
CA ASP A 405 23.84 -8.76 5.47
C ASP A 405 23.20 -7.41 5.13
N ALA A 406 22.98 -7.09 3.85
CA ALA A 406 22.20 -5.93 3.42
C ALA A 406 20.74 -6.02 3.86
N ASP A 407 20.07 -7.16 3.70
CA ASP A 407 18.69 -7.34 4.17
C ASP A 407 18.58 -7.33 5.69
N ARG A 408 19.55 -7.93 6.39
CA ARG A 408 19.63 -7.87 7.87
C ARG A 408 19.90 -6.47 8.37
N THR A 409 20.78 -5.71 7.72
CA THR A 409 21.05 -4.32 8.07
C THR A 409 19.85 -3.42 7.77
N LEU A 410 19.14 -3.64 6.66
CA LEU A 410 17.90 -2.93 6.34
C LEU A 410 16.80 -3.21 7.38
N LYS A 411 16.56 -4.49 7.73
CA LYS A 411 15.61 -4.85 8.80
C LYS A 411 16.01 -4.27 10.15
N ARG A 412 17.31 -4.25 10.46
CA ARG A 412 17.83 -3.64 11.69
C ARG A 412 17.61 -2.12 11.69
N LEU A 413 17.86 -1.44 10.57
CA LEU A 413 17.61 0.00 10.44
C LEU A 413 16.13 0.33 10.58
N GLN A 414 15.23 -0.46 9.96
CA GLN A 414 13.78 -0.32 10.12
C GLN A 414 13.36 -0.50 11.59
N LEU A 415 13.78 -1.58 12.25
CA LEU A 415 13.47 -1.84 13.67
C LEU A 415 14.06 -0.77 14.61
N GLN A 416 15.25 -0.25 14.31
CA GLN A 416 15.82 0.86 15.06
C GLN A 416 14.97 2.12 14.90
N MET A 417 14.50 2.42 13.70
CA MET A 417 13.61 3.54 13.44
C MET A 417 12.25 3.35 14.11
N ASP A 418 11.68 2.14 14.11
CA ASP A 418 10.44 1.80 14.81
C ASP A 418 10.54 2.02 16.32
N ASN A 419 11.66 1.59 16.92
CA ASN A 419 11.89 1.78 18.35
C ASN A 419 12.01 3.27 18.71
N LEU A 420 12.74 4.04 17.89
CA LEU A 420 12.87 5.49 18.09
C LEU A 420 11.55 6.22 17.87
N GLU A 421 10.80 5.86 16.84
CA GLU A 421 9.47 6.42 16.55
C GLU A 421 8.50 6.12 17.70
N SER A 422 8.50 4.89 18.23
CA SER A 422 7.67 4.51 19.39
C SER A 422 8.00 5.33 20.64
N ARG A 423 9.28 5.61 20.91
CA ARG A 423 9.71 6.45 22.05
C ARG A 423 9.16 7.87 21.95
N VAL A 424 9.11 8.43 20.74
CA VAL A 424 8.72 9.82 20.50
C VAL A 424 7.22 9.92 20.15
N ALA A 425 6.52 8.82 19.88
CA ALA A 425 5.13 8.82 19.41
C ALA A 425 4.15 9.52 20.37
N LEU A 426 4.34 9.36 21.68
CA LEU A 426 3.49 10.04 22.67
C LEU A 426 3.79 11.55 22.71
N GLU A 427 5.08 11.91 22.74
CA GLU A 427 5.53 13.31 22.68
C GLU A 427 5.05 14.00 21.39
N CYS A 428 5.08 13.31 20.25
CA CYS A 428 4.53 13.79 18.98
C CYS A 428 3.03 14.05 19.05
N LYS A 429 2.26 13.16 19.69
CA LYS A 429 0.81 13.34 19.80
C LYS A 429 0.45 14.53 20.68
N GLU A 430 1.16 14.70 21.79
CA GLU A 430 0.99 15.85 22.68
C GLU A 430 1.43 17.14 21.98
N ALA A 431 2.60 17.15 21.34
CA ALA A 431 3.11 18.29 20.56
C ALA A 431 2.20 18.62 19.37
N PHE A 432 1.61 17.61 18.71
CA PHE A 432 0.63 17.81 17.65
C PHE A 432 -0.66 18.41 18.19
N ALA A 433 -1.18 17.92 19.32
CA ALA A 433 -2.37 18.50 19.94
C ALA A 433 -2.13 19.97 20.33
N GLU A 434 -0.95 20.28 20.90
CA GLU A 434 -0.56 21.66 21.22
C GLU A 434 -0.43 22.52 19.96
N LEU A 435 0.25 22.02 18.93
CA LEU A 435 0.37 22.75 17.65
C LEU A 435 -0.99 22.92 16.98
N GLN A 436 -1.88 21.94 17.05
CA GLN A 436 -3.22 22.03 16.50
C GLN A 436 -4.06 23.06 17.27
N THR A 437 -3.91 23.18 18.59
CA THR A 437 -4.54 24.28 19.34
C THR A 437 -3.97 25.63 18.93
N ASP A 438 -2.65 25.75 18.79
CA ASP A 438 -1.99 27.00 18.36
C ASP A 438 -2.42 27.41 16.94
N ILE A 439 -2.54 26.44 16.03
CA ILE A 439 -2.95 26.63 14.64
C ILE A 439 -4.46 26.89 14.54
N ASN A 440 -5.29 26.27 15.36
CA ASN A 440 -6.72 26.57 15.41
C ASN A 440 -6.95 27.97 15.97
N GLU A 441 -6.16 28.43 16.94
CA GLU A 441 -6.17 29.83 17.40
C GLU A 441 -5.74 30.79 16.28
N LEU A 442 -4.75 30.42 15.46
CA LEU A 442 -4.40 31.16 14.24
C LEU A 442 -5.55 31.16 13.22
N THR A 443 -6.25 30.03 13.06
CA THR A 443 -7.36 29.87 12.09
C THR A 443 -8.62 30.61 12.50
N ASN A 444 -8.98 30.57 13.78
CA ASN A 444 -10.13 31.31 14.31
C ASN A 444 -9.97 32.82 14.11
N ASP A 445 -8.73 33.34 14.18
CA ASP A 445 -8.44 34.75 13.88
C ASP A 445 -8.43 35.02 12.36
N LEU A 446 -8.13 34.01 11.54
CA LEU A 446 -8.24 34.06 10.07
C LEU A 446 -9.69 34.04 9.58
N ASP A 447 -10.67 33.61 10.37
CA ASP A 447 -12.09 33.72 10.00
C ASP A 447 -12.53 35.19 9.80
N GLY A 448 -11.80 36.15 10.36
CA GLY A 448 -11.98 37.58 10.11
C GLY A 448 -11.15 38.17 8.97
N ALA A 449 -9.89 37.75 8.80
CA ALA A 449 -8.93 38.34 7.85
C ALA A 449 -8.77 37.57 6.52
N GLY A 450 -9.14 36.29 6.51
CA GLY A 450 -8.93 35.36 5.39
C GLY A 450 -7.47 34.95 5.18
N ILE A 451 -7.27 33.86 4.43
CA ILE A 451 -5.93 33.45 3.99
C ILE A 451 -5.36 34.51 3.03
N PRO A 452 -4.11 34.99 3.22
CA PRO A 452 -3.53 36.09 2.44
C PRO A 452 -3.08 35.63 1.05
N PHE A 453 -4.02 35.18 0.22
CA PHE A 453 -3.78 34.85 -1.18
C PHE A 453 -3.32 36.09 -1.95
N LEU A 454 -2.24 35.95 -2.72
CA LEU A 454 -1.86 36.93 -3.73
C LEU A 454 -2.92 36.95 -4.83
N ASP A 455 -3.16 38.14 -5.38
CA ASP A 455 -4.00 38.28 -6.55
C ASP A 455 -3.40 37.52 -7.75
N TYR A 456 -4.26 37.14 -8.69
CA TYR A 456 -3.87 36.31 -9.83
C TYR A 456 -2.69 36.89 -10.61
N ARG A 457 -2.63 38.23 -10.76
CA ARG A 457 -1.58 38.92 -11.51
C ARG A 457 -0.24 38.77 -10.80
N THR A 458 -0.16 39.03 -9.50
CA THR A 458 1.08 38.87 -8.72
C THR A 458 1.51 37.41 -8.63
N TYR A 459 0.56 36.48 -8.39
CA TYR A 459 0.82 35.04 -8.39
C TYR A 459 1.45 34.59 -9.71
N ALA A 460 0.81 34.91 -10.84
CA ALA A 460 1.29 34.53 -12.17
C ALA A 460 2.71 35.06 -12.41
N MET A 461 2.96 36.33 -12.06
CA MET A 461 4.27 36.94 -12.26
C MET A 461 5.36 36.31 -11.40
N ARG A 462 5.09 36.02 -10.12
CA ARG A 462 6.06 35.35 -9.24
C ARG A 462 6.45 33.95 -9.73
N VAL A 463 5.51 33.23 -10.37
CA VAL A 463 5.78 31.90 -10.93
C VAL A 463 6.46 31.95 -12.31
N LEU A 464 6.04 32.86 -13.18
CA LEU A 464 6.58 32.99 -14.53
C LEU A 464 8.00 33.59 -14.51
N PHE A 465 8.21 34.62 -13.69
CA PHE A 465 9.45 35.39 -13.59
C PHE A 465 9.99 35.40 -12.15
N PRO A 466 10.44 34.25 -11.64
CA PRO A 466 10.88 34.13 -10.25
C PRO A 466 12.09 35.03 -9.96
N GLY A 467 12.02 35.78 -8.87
CA GLY A 467 13.10 36.66 -8.39
C GLY A 467 13.11 38.07 -9.00
N ILE A 468 12.08 38.45 -9.76
CA ILE A 468 11.92 39.81 -10.29
C ILE A 468 10.69 40.44 -9.64
N GLU A 469 10.91 41.37 -8.70
CA GLU A 469 9.81 42.03 -7.96
C GLU A 469 9.05 43.06 -8.82
N ASP A 470 9.71 43.62 -9.84
CA ASP A 470 9.26 44.84 -10.54
C ASP A 470 9.21 44.65 -12.07
N HIS A 471 8.59 43.56 -12.51
CA HIS A 471 8.64 43.17 -13.93
C HIS A 471 7.84 44.14 -14.85
N PRO A 472 8.38 44.55 -16.02
CA PRO A 472 7.72 45.52 -16.91
C PRO A 472 6.30 45.16 -17.35
N VAL A 473 5.98 43.87 -17.46
CA VAL A 473 4.63 43.36 -17.79
C VAL A 473 3.55 43.87 -16.82
N LEU A 474 3.92 44.17 -15.57
CA LEU A 474 2.98 44.70 -14.58
C LEU A 474 2.73 46.20 -14.74
N LYS A 475 3.65 46.92 -15.38
CA LYS A 475 3.67 48.39 -15.49
C LYS A 475 3.05 48.82 -16.81
N GLU A 476 2.41 49.99 -16.82
CA GLU A 476 2.06 50.65 -18.07
C GLU A 476 3.33 51.10 -18.77
N MET A 477 3.50 50.68 -20.02
CA MET A 477 4.66 51.05 -20.84
C MET A 477 4.30 52.24 -21.71
N GLU A 478 4.93 53.39 -21.46
CA GLU A 478 4.88 54.52 -22.40
C GLU A 478 5.84 54.25 -23.56
N VAL A 479 5.30 54.06 -24.77
CA VAL A 479 6.09 53.74 -25.97
C VAL A 479 5.79 54.74 -27.08
N GLN A 480 6.81 55.10 -27.88
CA GLN A 480 6.61 55.94 -29.05
C GLN A 480 5.64 55.28 -30.04
N ALA A 481 4.75 56.06 -30.67
CA ALA A 481 3.69 55.56 -31.55
C ALA A 481 4.18 54.62 -32.68
N ASN A 482 5.37 54.86 -33.24
CA ASN A 482 5.95 53.98 -34.26
C ASN A 482 6.36 52.60 -33.70
N VAL A 483 6.86 52.57 -32.46
CA VAL A 483 7.24 51.33 -31.76
C VAL A 483 6.00 50.56 -31.35
N GLU A 484 4.98 51.26 -30.83
CA GLU A 484 3.69 50.67 -30.50
C GLU A 484 3.06 49.99 -31.72
N LYS A 485 2.97 50.69 -32.87
CA LYS A 485 2.47 50.13 -34.13
C LYS A 485 3.24 48.87 -34.55
N SER A 486 4.56 48.87 -34.39
CA SER A 486 5.41 47.71 -34.73
C SER A 486 5.19 46.53 -33.79
N LEU A 487 5.02 46.79 -32.49
CA LEU A 487 4.68 45.78 -31.48
C LEU A 487 3.29 45.18 -31.72
N THR A 488 2.31 45.99 -32.14
CA THR A 488 0.98 45.48 -32.51
C THR A 488 1.05 44.53 -33.70
N LEU A 489 1.81 44.88 -34.75
CA LEU A 489 2.03 44.01 -35.90
C LEU A 489 2.76 42.71 -35.50
N PHE A 490 3.74 42.81 -34.59
CA PHE A 490 4.40 41.62 -34.04
C PHE A 490 3.43 40.73 -33.25
N GLY A 491 2.56 41.32 -32.43
CA GLY A 491 1.49 40.59 -31.74
C GLY A 491 0.56 39.86 -32.72
N GLN A 492 0.20 40.49 -33.84
CA GLN A 492 -0.58 39.85 -34.89
C GLN A 492 0.15 38.66 -35.55
N LEU A 493 1.48 38.73 -35.68
CA LEU A 493 2.29 37.60 -36.14
C LEU A 493 2.28 36.44 -35.15
N LEU A 494 2.33 36.73 -33.83
CA LEU A 494 2.24 35.69 -32.79
C LEU A 494 0.91 34.92 -32.84
N ASN A 495 -0.16 35.53 -33.33
CA ASN A 495 -1.46 34.86 -33.55
C ASN A 495 -1.51 34.02 -34.85
N LYS A 496 -0.42 33.93 -35.62
CA LYS A 496 -0.31 33.03 -36.78
C LYS A 496 0.40 31.75 -36.36
N LYS A 497 -0.35 30.63 -36.25
CA LYS A 497 0.17 29.32 -35.78
C LYS A 497 1.46 28.90 -36.47
N HIS A 498 1.53 29.03 -37.79
CA HIS A 498 2.73 28.66 -38.55
C HIS A 498 3.95 29.53 -38.21
N PHE A 499 3.75 30.84 -38.04
CA PHE A 499 4.82 31.76 -37.65
C PHE A 499 5.34 31.42 -36.25
N LEU A 500 4.44 31.28 -35.26
CA LEU A 500 4.83 31.03 -33.88
C LEU A 500 5.58 29.70 -33.70
N LEU A 501 5.11 28.63 -34.34
CA LEU A 501 5.81 27.33 -34.34
C LEU A 501 7.21 27.45 -34.95
N THR A 502 7.31 28.13 -36.10
CA THR A 502 8.60 28.35 -36.77
C THR A 502 9.54 29.19 -35.91
N PHE A 503 9.03 30.28 -35.33
CA PHE A 503 9.77 31.18 -34.46
C PHE A 503 10.40 30.43 -33.27
N ILE A 504 9.60 29.62 -32.56
CA ILE A 504 10.10 28.84 -31.41
C ILE A 504 11.13 27.81 -31.87
N ARG A 505 10.85 27.05 -32.94
CA ARG A 505 11.78 26.03 -33.47
C ARG A 505 13.11 26.64 -33.92
N THR A 506 13.07 27.80 -34.56
CA THR A 506 14.28 28.50 -35.02
C THR A 506 15.13 28.99 -33.85
N LEU A 507 14.51 29.47 -32.76
CA LEU A 507 15.22 29.87 -31.54
C LEU A 507 15.85 28.67 -30.84
N GLU A 508 15.11 27.57 -30.67
CA GLU A 508 15.61 26.36 -30.00
C GLU A 508 16.75 25.67 -30.74
N ALA A 509 16.81 25.83 -32.07
CA ALA A 509 17.90 25.30 -32.89
C ALA A 509 19.24 26.04 -32.66
N GLN A 510 19.23 27.24 -32.06
CA GLN A 510 20.45 28.01 -31.82
C GLN A 510 21.18 27.52 -30.58
N ARG A 511 22.49 27.23 -30.71
CA ARG A 511 23.34 26.83 -29.58
C ARG A 511 23.55 27.96 -28.55
N SER A 512 23.46 29.22 -28.99
CA SER A 512 23.56 30.40 -28.12
C SER A 512 22.32 30.62 -27.25
N PHE A 513 21.20 29.96 -27.57
CA PHE A 513 19.96 30.08 -26.82
C PHE A 513 20.07 29.26 -25.53
N SER A 514 20.14 29.93 -24.38
CA SER A 514 20.38 29.29 -23.08
C SER A 514 19.10 28.76 -22.45
N MET A 515 19.22 27.97 -21.37
CA MET A 515 18.06 27.48 -20.59
C MET A 515 17.25 28.64 -19.99
N ARG A 516 17.93 29.73 -19.62
CA ARG A 516 17.28 30.95 -19.12
C ARG A 516 16.47 31.63 -20.22
N ASP A 517 17.02 31.71 -21.44
CA ASP A 517 16.34 32.33 -22.58
C ASP A 517 15.10 31.54 -22.98
N ARG A 518 15.18 30.20 -22.99
CA ARG A 518 14.01 29.32 -23.17
C ARG A 518 12.91 29.65 -22.15
N GLY A 519 13.31 29.78 -20.88
CA GLY A 519 12.42 30.11 -19.78
C GLY A 519 11.71 31.45 -19.94
N ASN A 520 12.47 32.47 -20.33
CA ASN A 520 11.98 33.83 -20.55
C ASN A 520 11.05 33.91 -21.77
N VAL A 521 11.46 33.33 -22.91
CA VAL A 521 10.65 33.33 -24.14
C VAL A 521 9.32 32.61 -23.92
N ALA A 522 9.33 31.43 -23.28
CA ALA A 522 8.11 30.73 -22.93
C ALA A 522 7.16 31.57 -22.05
N SER A 523 7.71 32.30 -21.08
CA SER A 523 6.92 33.11 -20.14
C SER A 523 6.37 34.37 -20.81
N LEU A 524 7.16 35.04 -21.65
CA LEU A 524 6.70 36.19 -22.44
C LEU A 524 5.62 35.79 -23.47
N ILE A 525 5.80 34.69 -24.19
CA ILE A 525 4.81 34.18 -25.16
C ILE A 525 3.51 33.81 -24.44
N MET A 526 3.58 33.05 -23.34
CA MET A 526 2.38 32.68 -22.60
C MET A 526 1.67 33.89 -21.99
N THR A 527 2.41 34.93 -21.59
CA THR A 527 1.81 36.18 -21.12
C THR A 527 1.14 36.95 -22.26
N ALA A 528 1.79 37.04 -23.43
CA ALA A 528 1.22 37.70 -24.60
C ALA A 528 -0.04 36.99 -25.13
N LEU A 529 -0.10 35.66 -25.02
CA LEU A 529 -1.22 34.83 -25.46
C LEU A 529 -2.23 34.52 -24.35
N GLN A 530 -2.11 35.14 -23.17
CA GLN A 530 -2.98 34.86 -22.03
C GLN A 530 -4.46 35.20 -22.32
N GLY A 531 -4.73 36.19 -23.17
CA GLY A 531 -6.08 36.52 -23.62
C GLY A 531 -6.69 35.50 -24.59
N GLU A 532 -5.87 34.67 -25.23
CA GLU A 532 -6.23 33.72 -26.29
C GLU A 532 -5.79 32.29 -25.91
N MET A 533 -6.21 31.84 -24.71
CA MET A 533 -5.76 30.56 -24.14
C MET A 533 -6.12 29.33 -24.97
N GLU A 534 -7.21 29.37 -25.75
CA GLU A 534 -7.55 28.29 -26.68
C GLU A 534 -6.48 28.14 -27.77
N TYR A 535 -6.09 29.26 -28.40
CA TYR A 535 -5.01 29.29 -29.38
C TYR A 535 -3.67 28.86 -28.78
N ALA A 536 -3.32 29.40 -27.60
CA ALA A 536 -2.09 29.03 -26.89
C ALA A 536 -2.04 27.52 -26.58
N THR A 537 -3.17 26.93 -26.17
CA THR A 537 -3.28 25.49 -25.91
C THR A 537 -3.07 24.69 -27.19
N GLY A 538 -3.65 25.12 -28.32
CA GLY A 538 -3.46 24.46 -29.62
C GLY A 538 -2.01 24.51 -30.13
N VAL A 539 -1.28 25.60 -29.85
CA VAL A 539 0.16 25.73 -30.16
C VAL A 539 0.99 24.85 -29.22
N LEU A 540 0.70 24.87 -27.92
CA LEU A 540 1.38 24.06 -26.91
C LEU A 540 1.27 22.57 -27.20
N LYS A 541 0.07 22.07 -27.53
CA LYS A 541 -0.14 20.66 -27.92
C LYS A 541 0.74 20.26 -29.10
N GLN A 542 0.81 21.11 -30.13
CA GLN A 542 1.64 20.82 -31.29
C GLN A 542 3.13 20.77 -30.91
N LEU A 543 3.63 21.75 -30.15
CA LEU A 543 5.02 21.77 -29.71
C LEU A 543 5.38 20.56 -28.82
N LEU A 544 4.46 20.14 -27.94
CA LEU A 544 4.64 18.94 -27.13
C LEU A 544 4.63 17.67 -27.99
N SER A 545 3.72 17.55 -28.95
CA SER A 545 3.73 16.44 -29.91
C SER A 545 5.04 16.37 -30.68
N ASP A 546 5.53 17.49 -31.21
CA ASP A 546 6.81 17.55 -31.92
C ASP A 546 7.98 17.14 -30.99
N LEU A 547 7.94 17.56 -29.72
CA LEU A 547 8.95 17.22 -28.72
C LEU A 547 8.94 15.72 -28.39
N ILE A 548 7.74 15.13 -28.26
CA ILE A 548 7.56 13.69 -28.01
C ILE A 548 8.10 12.89 -29.20
N GLU A 549 7.67 13.24 -30.42
CA GLU A 549 8.08 12.58 -31.66
C GLU A 549 9.61 12.64 -31.83
N LYS A 550 10.21 13.82 -31.70
CA LYS A 550 11.67 14.01 -31.80
C LYS A 550 12.43 13.19 -30.75
N ASN A 551 11.94 13.11 -29.52
CA ASN A 551 12.59 12.31 -28.48
C ASN A 551 12.52 10.81 -28.77
N LEU A 552 11.37 10.32 -29.24
CA LEU A 552 11.20 8.91 -29.61
C LEU A 552 12.05 8.54 -30.84
N GLU A 553 12.11 9.41 -31.86
CA GLU A 553 12.97 9.23 -33.04
C GLU A 553 14.46 9.22 -32.69
N SER A 554 14.88 10.07 -31.74
CA SER A 554 16.27 10.10 -31.25
C SER A 554 16.69 8.87 -30.45
N LYS A 555 15.80 7.87 -30.30
CA LYS A 555 15.99 6.64 -29.51
C LYS A 555 16.32 6.90 -28.04
N ASN A 556 15.94 8.06 -27.52
CA ASN A 556 16.02 8.34 -26.09
C ASN A 556 15.02 7.46 -25.34
N HIS A 557 15.37 7.08 -24.11
CA HIS A 557 14.48 6.26 -23.29
C HIS A 557 13.17 7.03 -22.99
N PRO A 558 11.97 6.49 -23.30
CA PRO A 558 10.70 7.23 -23.19
C PRO A 558 10.42 7.81 -21.79
N LYS A 559 10.84 7.12 -20.72
CA LYS A 559 10.73 7.60 -19.32
C LYS A 559 11.57 8.87 -19.01
N LEU A 560 12.49 9.29 -19.89
CA LEU A 560 13.29 10.52 -19.70
C LEU A 560 12.59 11.78 -20.23
N LEU A 561 11.50 11.62 -20.98
CA LEU A 561 10.76 12.72 -21.56
C LEU A 561 10.12 13.60 -20.47
N LEU A 562 10.13 14.91 -20.69
CA LEU A 562 9.65 15.92 -19.73
C LEU A 562 10.37 15.90 -18.36
N ARG A 563 11.51 15.21 -18.20
CA ARG A 563 12.20 15.12 -16.90
C ARG A 563 12.92 16.42 -16.50
N ARG A 564 13.39 17.21 -17.46
CA ARG A 564 14.15 18.45 -17.26
C ARG A 564 13.62 19.52 -18.19
N THR A 565 13.56 20.77 -17.75
CA THR A 565 13.04 21.90 -18.56
C THR A 565 14.02 22.31 -19.67
N GLU A 566 14.18 21.48 -20.69
CA GLU A 566 15.18 21.67 -21.76
C GLU A 566 14.60 22.33 -23.02
N SER A 567 13.27 22.49 -23.07
CA SER A 567 12.55 23.15 -24.15
C SER A 567 11.66 24.31 -23.68
N VAL A 568 11.36 25.21 -24.62
CA VAL A 568 10.36 26.28 -24.51
C VAL A 568 8.99 25.67 -24.25
N ALA A 569 8.64 24.57 -24.94
CA ALA A 569 7.37 23.87 -24.79
C ALA A 569 7.11 23.41 -23.35
N GLU A 570 8.12 22.86 -22.67
CA GLU A 570 8.01 22.40 -21.28
C GLU A 570 7.80 23.55 -20.29
N LYS A 571 8.46 24.69 -20.50
CA LYS A 571 8.21 25.88 -19.68
C LYS A 571 6.83 26.47 -19.99
N MET A 572 6.41 26.51 -21.26
CA MET A 572 5.06 26.93 -21.64
C MET A 572 4.00 26.05 -20.97
N LEU A 573 4.22 24.73 -20.89
CA LEU A 573 3.35 23.80 -20.17
C LEU A 573 3.25 24.14 -18.68
N THR A 574 4.37 24.46 -18.03
CA THR A 574 4.38 24.87 -16.61
C THR A 574 3.58 26.16 -16.42
N ASN A 575 3.76 27.14 -17.31
CA ASN A 575 3.03 28.41 -17.28
C ASN A 575 1.53 28.22 -17.58
N TRP A 576 1.17 27.29 -18.47
CA TRP A 576 -0.21 26.92 -18.78
C TRP A 576 -0.93 26.33 -17.56
N PHE A 577 -0.29 25.39 -16.86
CA PHE A 577 -0.81 24.89 -15.58
C PHE A 577 -0.92 25.99 -14.52
N THR A 578 0.06 26.91 -14.46
CA THR A 578 0.02 28.06 -13.55
C THR A 578 -1.25 28.89 -13.75
N PHE A 579 -1.60 29.20 -15.00
CA PHE A 579 -2.81 29.97 -15.27
C PHE A 579 -4.10 29.24 -14.93
N LEU A 580 -4.19 27.95 -15.29
CA LEU A 580 -5.45 27.20 -15.20
C LEU A 580 -5.70 26.54 -13.84
N LEU A 581 -4.65 26.34 -13.02
CA LEU A 581 -4.78 25.74 -11.69
C LEU A 581 -4.88 26.76 -10.56
N TYR A 582 -4.82 28.06 -10.84
CA TYR A 582 -4.95 29.10 -9.81
C TYR A 582 -6.29 29.00 -9.05
N LYS A 583 -7.39 28.71 -9.76
CA LYS A 583 -8.70 28.52 -9.12
C LYS A 583 -8.68 27.32 -8.15
N PHE A 584 -8.09 26.20 -8.57
CA PHE A 584 -7.94 25.01 -7.74
C PHE A 584 -7.02 25.25 -6.53
N LEU A 585 -5.95 26.03 -6.70
CA LEU A 585 -5.12 26.50 -5.58
C LEU A 585 -5.95 27.32 -4.61
N LYS A 586 -6.79 28.24 -5.09
CA LYS A 586 -7.58 29.11 -4.20
C LYS A 586 -8.70 28.38 -3.47
N GLU A 587 -9.34 27.41 -4.12
CA GLU A 587 -10.55 26.74 -3.61
C GLU A 587 -10.28 25.43 -2.87
N CYS A 588 -9.16 24.76 -3.13
CA CYS A 588 -8.88 23.43 -2.57
C CYS A 588 -7.49 23.34 -1.93
N ALA A 589 -6.42 23.43 -2.73
CA ALA A 589 -5.08 23.08 -2.28
C ALA A 589 -4.35 24.19 -1.50
N GLY A 590 -4.84 25.43 -1.55
CA GLY A 590 -4.20 26.58 -0.93
C GLY A 590 -4.35 26.61 0.58
N GLU A 591 -5.52 26.25 1.10
CA GLU A 591 -5.75 26.12 2.54
C GLU A 591 -4.75 25.13 3.18
N PRO A 592 -4.68 23.84 2.81
CA PRO A 592 -3.73 22.91 3.43
C PRO A 592 -2.27 23.31 3.20
N LEU A 593 -1.93 23.95 2.07
CA LEU A 593 -0.57 24.46 1.84
C LEU A 593 -0.20 25.59 2.80
N PHE A 594 -1.12 26.53 3.03
CA PHE A 594 -0.92 27.63 3.97
C PHE A 594 -0.86 27.11 5.42
N MET A 595 -1.71 26.14 5.78
CA MET A 595 -1.69 25.48 7.07
C MET A 595 -0.36 24.76 7.33
N LEU A 596 0.17 24.05 6.32
CA LEU A 596 1.49 23.42 6.41
C LEU A 596 2.61 24.47 6.62
N TYR A 597 2.58 25.58 5.88
CA TYR A 597 3.56 26.65 6.07
C TYR A 597 3.51 27.21 7.49
N CYS A 598 2.31 27.51 8.01
CA CYS A 598 2.12 28.03 9.36
C CYS A 598 2.58 27.02 10.42
N ALA A 599 2.20 25.74 10.27
CA ALA A 599 2.60 24.67 11.16
C ALA A 599 4.11 24.49 11.19
N ILE A 600 4.78 24.51 10.04
CA ILE A 600 6.26 24.47 9.97
C ILE A 600 6.84 25.67 10.72
N LYS A 601 6.44 26.89 10.35
CA LYS A 601 6.98 28.13 10.94
C LYS A 601 6.86 28.11 12.47
N GLN A 602 5.66 27.85 12.97
CA GLN A 602 5.36 27.83 14.40
C GLN A 602 6.13 26.72 15.14
N GLN A 603 6.24 25.53 14.54
CA GLN A 603 7.02 24.44 15.11
C GLN A 603 8.52 24.76 15.19
N MET A 604 9.08 25.48 14.21
CA MET A 604 10.50 25.88 14.27
C MET A 604 10.70 26.93 15.37
N GLU A 605 9.79 27.89 15.50
CA GLU A 605 9.88 29.02 16.44
C GLU A 605 9.67 28.63 17.91
N LYS A 606 9.11 27.44 18.19
CA LYS A 606 9.04 26.84 19.54
C LYS A 606 10.43 26.54 20.12
N GLY A 607 11.45 26.38 19.28
CA GLY A 607 12.82 26.07 19.69
C GLY A 607 13.84 27.12 19.23
N PRO A 608 15.09 27.04 19.72
CA PRO A 608 16.16 27.95 19.29
C PRO A 608 16.44 27.88 17.79
N ILE A 609 16.61 29.05 17.16
CA ILE A 609 17.03 29.20 15.76
C ILE A 609 18.29 30.06 15.74
N ASP A 610 19.36 29.57 15.11
CA ASP A 610 20.58 30.34 14.91
C ASP A 610 20.38 31.36 13.76
N ALA A 611 20.60 32.65 14.04
CA ALA A 611 20.32 33.73 13.10
C ALA A 611 21.37 33.83 11.98
N ILE A 612 22.54 33.23 12.17
CA ILE A 612 23.66 33.28 11.21
C ILE A 612 23.65 32.04 10.32
N THR A 613 23.59 30.84 10.91
CA THR A 613 23.63 29.57 10.17
C THR A 613 22.26 29.17 9.63
N GLY A 614 21.18 29.69 10.23
CA GLY A 614 19.80 29.29 9.93
C GLY A 614 19.48 27.87 10.39
N GLU A 615 20.29 27.29 11.29
CA GLU A 615 20.02 26.01 11.92
C GLU A 615 18.98 26.16 13.03
N ALA A 616 18.11 25.17 13.22
CA ALA A 616 17.08 25.17 14.26
C ALA A 616 17.08 23.89 15.10
N ARG A 617 16.57 23.99 16.32
CA ARG A 617 16.41 22.86 17.24
C ARG A 617 15.40 21.83 16.73
N TYR A 618 14.24 22.33 16.29
CA TYR A 618 13.22 21.56 15.59
C TYR A 618 13.44 21.86 14.11
N SER A 619 13.85 20.86 13.34
CA SER A 619 14.07 20.95 11.90
C SER A 619 13.61 19.64 11.29
N LEU A 620 13.11 19.69 10.05
CA LEU A 620 12.85 18.49 9.25
C LEU A 620 14.06 18.11 8.39
N SER A 621 15.00 19.04 8.20
CA SER A 621 16.25 18.84 7.47
C SER A 621 17.41 18.57 8.42
N GLU A 622 18.14 17.48 8.20
CA GLU A 622 19.33 17.13 8.97
C GLU A 622 20.44 18.18 8.85
N ASP A 623 20.59 18.79 7.67
CA ASP A 623 21.61 19.80 7.38
C ASP A 623 21.39 21.11 8.15
N LYS A 624 20.14 21.36 8.57
CA LYS A 624 19.75 22.56 9.31
C LYS A 624 19.38 22.25 10.77
N LEU A 625 19.82 21.10 11.30
CA LEU A 625 19.55 20.71 12.68
C LEU A 625 20.68 21.17 13.61
N ILE A 626 20.34 21.90 14.68
CA ILE A 626 21.33 22.28 15.72
C ILE A 626 21.83 21.03 16.45
N ARG A 627 23.14 20.78 16.34
CA ARG A 627 23.86 19.67 17.00
C ARG A 627 24.52 20.05 18.32
N GLN A 628 24.39 21.31 18.75
CA GLN A 628 24.91 21.76 20.04
C GLN A 628 23.80 21.74 21.11
N GLN A 629 24.17 21.52 22.36
CA GLN A 629 23.23 21.66 23.47
C GLN A 629 23.09 23.14 23.81
N ILE A 630 21.89 23.67 23.59
CA ILE A 630 21.54 25.06 23.87
C ILE A 630 20.51 25.06 25.00
N ASP A 631 20.85 25.70 26.11
CA ASP A 631 19.92 25.91 27.22
C ASP A 631 19.10 27.15 26.93
N TYR A 632 17.78 26.99 26.93
CA TYR A 632 16.83 28.07 26.64
C TYR A 632 15.61 27.99 27.56
N LYS A 633 14.94 29.13 27.70
CA LYS A 633 13.68 29.29 28.44
C LYS A 633 12.72 30.09 27.59
N MET A 634 11.45 29.67 27.58
CA MET A 634 10.38 30.44 26.98
C MET A 634 10.02 31.60 27.91
N LEU A 635 9.84 32.79 27.33
CA LEU A 635 9.42 34.01 27.99
C LEU A 635 8.16 34.52 27.29
N THR A 636 7.24 35.10 28.04
CA THR A 636 6.08 35.82 27.53
C THR A 636 6.36 37.31 27.67
N LEU A 637 6.47 38.03 26.56
CA LEU A 637 6.61 39.48 26.54
C LEU A 637 5.27 40.13 26.29
N ASN A 638 4.98 41.23 26.99
CA ASN A 638 3.75 41.99 26.78
C ASN A 638 4.04 43.17 25.84
N CYS A 639 3.60 43.05 24.59
CA CYS A 639 3.86 44.05 23.56
C CYS A 639 2.79 45.15 23.62
N VAL A 640 3.23 46.39 23.79
CA VAL A 640 2.35 47.56 23.69
C VAL A 640 1.99 47.77 22.22
N ASN A 641 0.69 47.94 21.94
CA ASN A 641 0.22 48.17 20.59
C ASN A 641 0.79 49.50 20.04
N PRO A 642 1.53 49.48 18.92
CA PRO A 642 2.17 50.67 18.36
C PRO A 642 1.17 51.72 17.83
N GLU A 643 -0.06 51.33 17.48
CA GLU A 643 -1.08 52.25 16.97
C GLU A 643 -1.93 52.87 18.09
N ASN A 644 -2.05 52.19 19.24
CA ASN A 644 -2.85 52.64 20.36
C ASN A 644 -2.21 52.22 21.70
N GLU A 645 -1.44 53.12 22.32
CA GLU A 645 -0.79 52.85 23.61
C GLU A 645 -1.76 52.53 24.76
N ASN A 646 -3.06 52.84 24.61
CA ASN A 646 -4.10 52.53 25.61
C ASN A 646 -4.80 51.17 25.37
N ALA A 647 -4.49 50.48 24.28
CA ALA A 647 -5.00 49.14 24.01
C ALA A 647 -4.37 48.11 24.97
N PRO A 648 -5.04 46.98 25.26
CA PRO A 648 -4.44 45.92 26.07
C PRO A 648 -3.13 45.44 25.42
N GLU A 649 -2.12 45.20 26.25
CA GLU A 649 -0.84 44.65 25.79
C GLU A 649 -1.05 43.24 25.22
N ILE A 650 -0.35 42.93 24.12
CA ILE A 650 -0.46 41.67 23.41
C ILE A 650 0.62 40.71 23.94
N PRO A 651 0.27 39.58 24.58
CA PRO A 651 1.26 38.62 25.06
C PRO A 651 1.89 37.84 23.90
N VAL A 652 3.22 37.80 23.83
CA VAL A 652 3.98 37.12 22.76
C VAL A 652 5.01 36.18 23.37
N LYS A 653 4.96 34.90 22.97
CA LYS A 653 5.92 33.88 23.39
C LYS A 653 7.21 34.02 22.58
N VAL A 654 8.34 34.15 23.26
CA VAL A 654 9.70 34.25 22.70
C VAL A 654 10.66 33.38 23.50
N LEU A 655 11.89 33.20 23.03
CA LEU A 655 12.93 32.49 23.76
C LEU A 655 13.98 33.46 24.28
N ASN A 656 14.51 33.21 25.46
CA ASN A 656 15.61 34.02 26.02
C ASN A 656 16.87 34.01 25.13
N CYS A 657 17.04 32.98 24.31
CA CYS A 657 18.12 32.86 23.35
C CYS A 657 17.79 33.45 21.96
N ASP A 658 16.63 34.06 21.74
CA ASP A 658 16.33 34.74 20.48
C ASP A 658 17.17 36.02 20.36
N THR A 659 17.63 36.34 19.14
CA THR A 659 18.23 37.66 18.83
C THR A 659 17.17 38.75 18.87
N ILE A 660 17.60 40.00 18.97
CA ILE A 660 16.66 41.13 19.00
C ILE A 660 15.86 41.21 17.69
N THR A 661 16.47 40.92 16.54
CA THR A 661 15.71 40.84 15.27
C THR A 661 14.69 39.70 15.27
N GLN A 662 15.03 38.50 15.77
CA GLN A 662 14.07 37.40 15.89
C GLN A 662 12.90 37.76 16.81
N VAL A 663 13.15 38.47 17.91
CA VAL A 663 12.10 38.98 18.80
C VAL A 663 11.22 39.99 18.08
N LYS A 664 11.80 40.94 17.33
CA LYS A 664 11.05 41.90 16.53
C LYS A 664 10.15 41.21 15.49
N GLU A 665 10.65 40.18 14.81
CA GLU A 665 9.87 39.39 13.85
C GLU A 665 8.67 38.72 14.53
N LYS A 666 8.88 38.03 15.67
CA LYS A 666 7.81 37.39 16.45
C LYS A 666 6.77 38.41 16.96
N LEU A 667 7.22 39.57 17.42
CA LEU A 667 6.34 40.66 17.85
C LEU A 667 5.52 41.21 16.68
N LEU A 668 6.14 41.42 15.51
CA LEU A 668 5.44 41.87 14.31
C LEU A 668 4.40 40.85 13.84
N ASP A 669 4.71 39.55 13.90
CA ASP A 669 3.76 38.49 13.57
C ASP A 669 2.56 38.46 14.51
N ALA A 670 2.75 38.71 15.81
CA ALA A 670 1.67 38.74 16.78
C ALA A 670 0.83 40.03 16.70
N VAL A 671 1.48 41.20 16.59
CA VAL A 671 0.81 42.50 16.51
C VAL A 671 0.02 42.65 15.20
N TYR A 672 0.58 42.18 14.09
CA TYR A 672 0.00 42.31 12.74
C TYR A 672 -0.53 40.98 12.20
N LYS A 673 -0.99 40.08 13.08
CA LYS A 673 -1.44 38.71 12.73
C LYS A 673 -2.46 38.67 11.58
N GLY A 674 -3.37 39.64 11.51
CA GLY A 674 -4.40 39.77 10.45
C GLY A 674 -4.01 40.59 9.22
N VAL A 675 -2.79 41.15 9.14
CA VAL A 675 -2.34 41.99 8.03
C VAL A 675 -1.40 41.19 7.11
N PRO A 676 -1.53 41.24 5.77
CA PRO A 676 -0.59 40.59 4.85
C PRO A 676 0.86 41.05 5.05
N TYR A 677 1.84 40.16 4.84
CA TYR A 677 3.24 40.44 5.19
C TYR A 677 3.82 41.68 4.50
N SER A 678 3.50 41.92 3.22
CA SER A 678 4.03 43.06 2.46
C SER A 678 3.57 44.43 2.99
N GLN A 679 2.49 44.48 3.76
CA GLN A 679 1.93 45.71 4.34
C GLN A 679 2.46 46.00 5.75
N ARG A 680 3.21 45.08 6.34
CA ARG A 680 3.75 45.22 7.71
C ARG A 680 5.05 46.03 7.70
N PRO A 681 5.36 46.75 8.81
CA PRO A 681 6.70 47.30 9.02
C PRO A 681 7.77 46.19 8.99
N LYS A 682 8.94 46.47 8.39
CA LYS A 682 10.05 45.50 8.40
C LYS A 682 10.78 45.57 9.74
N ALA A 683 11.26 44.42 10.23
CA ALA A 683 12.03 44.35 11.47
C ALA A 683 13.25 45.28 11.48
N GLY A 684 13.89 45.52 10.32
CA GLY A 684 15.02 46.45 10.19
C GLY A 684 14.67 47.93 10.39
N ASP A 685 13.41 48.30 10.18
CA ASP A 685 12.91 49.69 10.28
C ASP A 685 12.37 50.01 11.69
N MET A 686 12.35 49.01 12.58
CA MET A 686 11.82 49.10 13.94
C MET A 686 12.92 48.87 14.97
N ASP A 687 12.89 49.63 16.05
CA ASP A 687 13.67 49.42 17.27
C ASP A 687 12.82 48.72 18.34
N LEU A 688 13.44 47.85 19.14
CA LEU A 688 12.79 47.17 20.25
C LEU A 688 13.02 47.95 21.53
N GLU A 689 11.98 48.55 22.09
CA GLU A 689 12.04 49.27 23.37
C GLU A 689 11.61 48.35 24.52
N TRP A 690 12.48 48.14 25.50
CA TRP A 690 12.16 47.46 26.75
C TRP A 690 11.78 48.48 27.83
N ARG A 691 10.59 48.33 28.42
CA ARG A 691 10.01 49.25 29.41
C ARG A 691 10.16 48.66 30.82
N GLN A 692 11.19 49.09 31.55
CA GLN A 692 11.43 48.68 32.94
C GLN A 692 10.75 49.65 33.91
N GLY A 693 9.47 49.39 34.22
CA GLY A 693 8.65 50.26 35.07
C GLY A 693 8.22 51.57 34.38
N ARG A 694 7.81 52.58 35.16
CA ARG A 694 7.25 53.85 34.61
C ARG A 694 8.29 54.82 34.03
N MET A 695 9.60 54.63 34.28
CA MET A 695 10.62 55.65 34.01
C MET A 695 11.82 55.20 33.15
N ALA A 696 12.11 53.91 33.04
CA ALA A 696 13.25 53.43 32.25
C ALA A 696 12.78 52.77 30.94
N ARG A 697 13.21 53.34 29.82
CA ARG A 697 13.00 52.81 28.46
C ARG A 697 14.37 52.59 27.82
N ILE A 698 14.65 51.35 27.42
CA ILE A 698 15.96 50.95 26.87
C ILE A 698 15.73 50.38 25.48
N ILE A 699 16.45 50.89 24.47
CA ILE A 699 16.42 50.32 23.13
C ILE A 699 17.39 49.14 23.08
N LEU A 700 16.88 47.97 22.70
CA LEU A 700 17.65 46.76 22.48
C LEU A 700 18.00 46.64 21.00
N GLN A 701 19.25 46.26 20.70
CA GLN A 701 19.74 46.05 19.33
C GLN A 701 20.56 44.75 19.25
N ASP A 702 20.62 44.15 18.06
CA ASP A 702 21.41 42.94 17.78
C ASP A 702 22.91 43.15 18.03
N GLU A 703 23.39 44.37 17.79
CA GLU A 703 24.74 44.82 18.12
C GLU A 703 24.65 46.19 18.78
N ASP A 704 25.34 46.35 19.90
CA ASP A 704 25.46 47.60 20.64
C ASP A 704 26.82 47.67 21.35
N VAL A 705 27.03 48.71 22.17
CA VAL A 705 28.27 48.89 22.94
C VAL A 705 28.52 47.79 23.98
N THR A 706 27.51 46.99 24.31
CA THR A 706 27.59 45.92 25.31
C THR A 706 27.86 44.55 24.68
N THR A 707 27.89 44.46 23.35
CA THR A 707 28.08 43.20 22.61
C THR A 707 29.39 42.50 22.96
N LYS A 708 29.30 41.20 23.25
CA LYS A 708 30.45 40.38 23.65
C LYS A 708 31.31 39.99 22.45
N ILE A 709 32.60 40.30 22.51
CA ILE A 709 33.62 39.92 21.52
C ILE A 709 34.62 38.96 22.19
N ASP A 710 34.87 37.81 21.57
CA ASP A 710 35.76 36.76 22.05
C ASP A 710 36.59 36.20 20.89
N ASN A 711 37.92 36.39 20.93
CA ASN A 711 38.88 35.87 19.94
C ASN A 711 38.43 36.04 18.47
N ASP A 712 38.23 37.30 18.04
CA ASP A 712 37.73 37.69 16.71
C ASP A 712 36.28 37.29 16.39
N TRP A 713 35.55 36.73 17.35
CA TRP A 713 34.13 36.42 17.21
C TRP A 713 33.24 37.37 17.99
N LYS A 714 32.31 38.03 17.30
CA LYS A 714 31.29 38.89 17.90
C LYS A 714 29.97 38.13 18.02
N ARG A 715 29.42 38.03 19.25
CA ARG A 715 28.15 37.32 19.49
C ARG A 715 26.98 38.27 19.36
N LEU A 716 25.98 37.95 18.54
CA LEU A 716 24.74 38.74 18.49
C LEU A 716 24.05 38.79 19.86
N ASN A 717 23.54 39.97 20.22
CA ASN A 717 22.84 40.20 21.47
C ASN A 717 21.48 39.47 21.47
N THR A 718 21.15 38.87 22.61
CA THR A 718 19.89 38.12 22.83
C THR A 718 19.12 38.71 24.02
N LEU A 719 17.88 38.28 24.23
CA LEU A 719 17.14 38.67 25.45
C LEU A 719 17.87 38.29 26.75
N ALA A 720 18.55 37.15 26.76
CA ALA A 720 19.37 36.72 27.89
C ALA A 720 20.60 37.61 28.12
N HIS A 721 21.15 38.23 27.06
CA HIS A 721 22.25 39.19 27.19
C HIS A 721 21.82 40.43 27.99
N TYR A 722 20.63 40.95 27.71
CA TYR A 722 20.03 42.08 28.44
C TYR A 722 19.31 41.68 29.73
N GLN A 723 19.27 40.38 30.06
CA GLN A 723 18.59 39.83 31.25
C GLN A 723 17.08 40.17 31.31
N VAL A 724 16.42 40.18 30.14
CA VAL A 724 14.97 40.40 30.07
C VAL A 724 14.24 39.24 30.78
N THR A 725 13.29 39.58 31.65
CA THR A 725 12.53 38.62 32.46
C THR A 725 11.17 38.31 31.85
N ASP A 726 10.59 37.18 32.25
CA ASP A 726 9.22 36.79 31.88
C ASP A 726 8.19 37.86 32.33
N GLY A 727 7.20 38.15 31.49
CA GLY A 727 6.19 39.19 31.71
C GLY A 727 6.68 40.64 31.46
N SER A 728 7.87 40.83 30.89
CA SER A 728 8.38 42.18 30.58
C SER A 728 7.53 42.91 29.54
N SER A 729 7.27 44.21 29.77
CA SER A 729 6.59 45.08 28.80
C SER A 729 7.59 45.61 27.76
N VAL A 730 7.24 45.50 26.48
CA VAL A 730 8.06 45.91 25.34
C VAL A 730 7.23 46.68 24.32
N ALA A 731 7.86 47.51 23.51
CA ALA A 731 7.20 48.22 22.42
C ALA A 731 8.05 48.20 21.14
N LEU A 732 7.39 48.12 19.99
CA LEU A 732 8.02 48.30 18.68
C LEU A 732 7.90 49.77 18.29
N VAL A 733 9.03 50.47 18.16
CA VAL A 733 9.05 51.89 17.80
C VAL A 733 9.78 52.10 16.46
N PRO A 734 9.32 53.00 15.58
CA PRO A 734 10.03 53.31 14.34
C PRO A 734 11.42 53.86 14.63
N LYS A 735 12.42 53.37 13.89
CA LYS A 735 13.81 53.80 14.05
C LYS A 735 13.96 55.28 13.66
N GLN A 736 14.27 56.14 14.63
CA GLN A 736 14.55 57.55 14.35
C GLN A 736 15.96 57.66 13.76
N ASN A 737 16.08 57.97 12.46
CA ASN A 737 17.35 58.40 11.87
C ASN A 737 17.70 59.80 12.41
N SER A 738 18.27 59.88 13.61
CA SER A 738 18.85 61.12 14.13
C SER A 738 20.08 61.48 13.30
N ALA A 739 19.97 62.55 12.51
CA ALA A 739 20.98 63.17 11.66
C ALA A 739 22.19 63.79 12.43
N TYR A 740 22.57 63.23 13.58
CA TYR A 740 23.65 63.70 14.44
C TYR A 740 24.63 62.56 14.74
N ASN A 741 25.45 62.21 13.75
CA ASN A 741 26.79 61.63 13.94
C ASN A 741 27.56 61.72 12.61
N ILE A 742 27.81 62.95 12.16
CA ILE A 742 28.83 63.27 11.15
C ILE A 742 29.88 64.16 11.83
N SER A 743 31.04 63.58 12.09
CA SER A 743 32.35 64.24 12.29
C SER A 743 33.36 63.12 12.59
N ASN A 744 34.51 62.92 11.96
CA ASN A 744 35.27 63.57 10.89
C ASN A 744 36.17 62.44 10.34
N SER A 745 36.08 62.07 9.07
CA SER A 745 37.14 62.42 8.13
C SER A 745 36.61 62.43 6.70
N SER A 746 36.63 63.63 6.11
CA SER A 746 36.46 63.92 4.70
C SER A 746 37.49 63.16 3.85
N THR A 747 37.26 62.78 2.58
CA THR A 747 36.98 63.67 1.43
C THR A 747 36.82 62.79 0.17
N PHE A 748 36.04 63.26 -0.82
CA PHE A 748 35.89 62.74 -2.21
C PHE A 748 34.94 61.54 -2.37
N THR A 749 33.81 61.56 -3.11
CA THR A 749 33.23 62.49 -4.08
C THR A 749 31.72 62.26 -4.18
N LYS A 750 30.94 63.34 -4.04
CA LYS A 750 29.61 63.46 -4.67
C LYS A 750 29.82 63.55 -6.19
N SER A 751 29.84 62.42 -6.88
CA SER A 751 29.61 62.33 -8.32
C SER A 751 29.59 60.86 -8.77
N LEU A 752 28.42 60.21 -8.74
CA LEU A 752 28.08 59.11 -9.68
C LEU A 752 26.63 58.58 -9.57
N SER A 753 25.70 59.30 -8.93
CA SER A 753 24.29 58.91 -8.86
C SER A 753 23.50 59.18 -10.16
N ARG A 754 24.11 59.06 -11.35
CA ARG A 754 23.38 59.23 -12.62
C ARG A 754 23.89 58.43 -13.82
N TYR A 755 24.80 57.47 -13.66
CA TYR A 755 25.36 56.74 -14.81
C TYR A 755 25.59 55.23 -14.61
N GLU A 756 24.72 54.55 -13.87
CA GLU A 756 24.71 53.07 -13.85
C GLU A 756 23.35 52.50 -14.32
N SER A 757 22.72 53.21 -15.27
CA SER A 757 21.50 52.75 -15.97
C SER A 757 21.75 52.30 -17.42
N MET A 758 22.99 52.29 -17.90
CA MET A 758 23.31 51.77 -19.25
C MET A 758 24.69 51.15 -19.24
N LEU A 759 24.75 49.81 -19.31
CA LEU A 759 25.85 48.90 -19.67
C LEU A 759 26.01 47.74 -18.67
N ARG A 760 25.13 46.74 -18.75
CA ARG A 760 25.48 45.31 -18.57
C ARG A 760 24.58 44.42 -19.42
N THR A 761 24.83 44.44 -20.72
CA THR A 761 24.63 43.26 -21.57
C THR A 761 25.79 42.29 -21.35
N ALA A 762 25.47 40.99 -21.24
CA ALA A 762 26.36 39.84 -21.29
C ALA A 762 27.36 39.66 -20.12
N SER A 763 26.91 39.00 -19.04
CA SER A 763 27.63 37.92 -18.33
C SER A 763 26.84 37.48 -17.09
N SER A 764 26.73 36.16 -16.92
CA SER A 764 26.18 35.34 -15.81
C SER A 764 25.25 35.96 -14.76
N PRO A 765 24.02 35.41 -14.56
CA PRO A 765 23.32 35.56 -13.29
C PRO A 765 23.86 34.56 -12.27
N ASP A 766 24.64 35.04 -11.31
CA ASP A 766 24.92 34.27 -10.11
C ASP A 766 23.62 33.97 -9.35
N SER A 767 23.52 32.73 -8.90
CA SER A 767 22.37 32.07 -8.31
C SER A 767 21.78 32.82 -7.12
N LEU A 768 20.46 33.01 -7.14
CA LEU A 768 19.63 33.40 -6.00
C LEU A 768 19.60 32.26 -4.96
N ARG A 769 20.68 32.13 -4.18
CA ARG A 769 20.61 31.63 -2.80
C ARG A 769 20.05 32.75 -1.92
N SER A 770 19.27 32.34 -0.91
CA SER A 770 18.64 33.18 0.11
C SER A 770 19.45 34.44 0.44
N ARG A 771 18.96 35.61 0.02
CA ARG A 771 19.32 36.84 0.70
C ARG A 771 18.49 36.91 1.98
N THR A 772 19.02 36.32 3.04
CA THR A 772 18.99 37.04 4.32
C THR A 772 19.52 38.46 4.07
N PRO A 773 19.03 39.50 4.76
CA PRO A 773 19.74 40.77 4.73
C PRO A 773 21.18 40.45 5.16
N MET A 774 22.12 40.55 4.22
CA MET A 774 23.54 40.42 4.53
C MET A 774 23.85 41.56 5.48
N ILE A 775 23.92 41.25 6.77
CA ILE A 775 24.97 41.82 7.60
C ILE A 775 26.24 41.25 6.95
N THR A 776 26.76 41.99 5.97
CA THR A 776 28.09 41.72 5.44
C THR A 776 29.01 41.63 6.65
N PRO A 777 29.89 40.60 6.76
CA PRO A 777 30.97 40.70 7.72
C PRO A 777 31.63 42.03 7.41
N ASP A 778 31.67 42.92 8.39
CA ASP A 778 32.31 44.21 8.26
C ASP A 778 33.77 43.91 7.92
N LEU A 779 34.06 43.90 6.61
CA LEU A 779 35.34 43.45 6.04
C LEU A 779 36.46 44.41 6.49
N GLU A 780 36.09 45.55 7.07
CA GLU A 780 36.97 46.51 7.71
C GLU A 780 37.42 46.08 9.13
N SER A 781 36.69 45.18 9.82
CA SER A 781 36.96 44.83 11.23
C SER A 781 37.63 43.46 11.47
N GLY A 782 37.64 42.57 10.46
CA GLY A 782 38.20 41.21 10.61
C GLY A 782 37.44 40.27 11.56
N THR A 783 36.34 40.72 12.17
CA THR A 783 35.56 39.94 13.15
C THR A 783 34.44 39.13 12.50
N LYS A 784 34.22 37.89 12.97
CA LYS A 784 33.16 36.98 12.50
C LYS A 784 31.96 37.01 13.46
N LEU A 785 30.76 37.14 12.92
CA LEU A 785 29.51 37.10 13.70
C LEU A 785 29.08 35.67 13.99
N TRP A 786 28.55 35.43 15.19
CA TRP A 786 27.90 34.18 15.57
C TRP A 786 26.73 34.41 16.53
N HIS A 787 25.80 33.46 16.61
CA HIS A 787 24.66 33.53 17.52
C HIS A 787 24.68 32.43 18.58
N LEU A 788 24.32 31.21 18.18
CA LEU A 788 24.26 30.01 19.03
C LEU A 788 25.41 29.06 18.71
N VAL A 789 25.76 28.92 17.43
CA VAL A 789 26.75 27.96 16.93
C VAL A 789 28.00 28.69 16.43
N LYS A 790 29.16 28.41 17.03
CA LYS A 790 30.48 28.78 16.46
C LYS A 790 30.97 27.66 15.54
N ASN A 791 31.03 27.92 14.23
CA ASN A 791 31.72 27.02 13.31
C ASN A 791 33.22 27.34 13.37
N HIS A 792 34.01 26.54 14.10
CA HIS A 792 35.47 26.63 14.00
C HIS A 792 35.90 26.18 12.59
N ASP A 793 36.69 27.02 11.91
CA ASP A 793 37.33 26.70 10.64
C ASP A 793 38.30 25.52 10.83
N HIS A 794 37.81 24.29 10.67
CA HIS A 794 38.69 23.18 10.31
C HIS A 794 38.88 23.24 8.79
N MET A 795 40.02 23.77 8.37
CA MET A 795 40.43 24.01 6.98
C MET A 795 40.61 22.76 6.10
N ASP A 796 40.03 21.60 6.45
CA ASP A 796 40.31 20.31 5.78
C ASP A 796 39.08 19.43 5.48
N GLN A 797 37.87 19.97 5.44
CA GLN A 797 36.72 19.24 4.87
C GLN A 797 36.11 19.98 3.69
N ARG A 798 36.46 19.51 2.50
CA ARG A 798 35.69 19.75 1.26
C ARG A 798 34.21 19.49 1.57
N GLU A 799 33.33 20.37 1.08
CA GLU A 799 31.85 20.35 1.24
C GLU A 799 31.13 19.05 0.80
N GLY A 800 31.85 17.97 0.51
CA GLY A 800 31.30 16.65 0.15
C GLY A 800 31.41 15.56 1.22
N ASP A 801 32.11 15.77 2.34
CA ASP A 801 32.44 14.67 3.29
C ASP A 801 31.62 14.65 4.59
N ARG A 802 30.59 15.51 4.71
CA ARG A 802 29.65 15.50 5.85
C ARG A 802 28.68 14.30 5.83
N GLY A 803 28.69 13.49 4.79
CA GLY A 803 27.68 12.45 4.54
C GLY A 803 27.90 11.06 5.17
N SER A 804 28.92 10.83 6.01
CA SER A 804 29.28 9.46 6.44
C SER A 804 29.24 9.17 7.95
N LYS A 805 28.92 10.14 8.80
CA LYS A 805 28.76 9.88 10.24
C LYS A 805 27.28 9.81 10.59
N MET A 806 26.81 8.61 10.96
CA MET A 806 25.48 8.37 11.52
C MET A 806 25.09 9.51 12.46
N VAL A 807 23.98 10.17 12.15
CA VAL A 807 23.32 11.13 13.04
C VAL A 807 23.17 10.45 14.40
N SER A 808 23.66 11.08 15.47
CA SER A 808 23.50 10.50 16.80
C SER A 808 22.03 10.23 17.08
N GLU A 809 21.73 9.15 17.80
CA GLU A 809 20.36 8.72 18.12
C GLU A 809 19.50 9.87 18.70
N ILE A 810 20.13 10.77 19.46
CA ILE A 810 19.52 11.95 20.09
C ILE A 810 19.05 13.01 19.07
N TYR A 811 19.70 13.11 17.91
CA TYR A 811 19.32 14.07 16.87
C TYR A 811 18.25 13.49 15.94
N LEU A 812 18.30 12.18 15.70
CA LEU A 812 17.29 11.50 14.90
C LEU A 812 15.91 11.52 15.59
N THR A 813 15.86 11.40 16.92
CA THR A 813 14.60 11.55 17.68
C THR A 813 14.00 12.95 17.54
N ARG A 814 14.80 14.02 17.40
CA ARG A 814 14.30 15.39 17.16
C ARG A 814 13.70 15.56 15.76
N LEU A 815 14.34 14.97 14.75
CA LEU A 815 13.81 14.95 13.39
C LEU A 815 12.48 14.17 13.35
N LEU A 816 12.42 13.01 14.01
CA LEU A 816 11.19 12.21 14.13
C LEU A 816 10.10 12.93 14.91
N ALA A 817 10.44 13.64 16.00
CA ALA A 817 9.50 14.48 16.75
C ALA A 817 8.86 15.53 15.85
N THR A 818 9.70 16.26 15.12
CA THR A 818 9.27 17.31 14.20
C THR A 818 8.43 16.74 13.05
N LYS A 819 8.87 15.62 12.46
CA LYS A 819 8.13 14.90 11.41
C LYS A 819 6.76 14.44 11.90
N GLY A 820 6.69 13.78 13.05
CA GLY A 820 5.44 13.29 13.63
C GLY A 820 4.47 14.41 13.96
N THR A 821 4.97 15.55 14.45
CA THR A 821 4.16 16.75 14.73
C THR A 821 3.60 17.39 13.44
N LEU A 822 4.33 17.37 12.33
CA LEU A 822 3.89 17.97 11.07
C LEU A 822 3.14 17.02 10.14
N GLN A 823 3.08 15.73 10.48
CA GLN A 823 2.62 14.65 9.59
C GLN A 823 1.23 14.90 9.01
N LYS A 824 0.25 15.26 9.86
CA LYS A 824 -1.14 15.45 9.43
C LYS A 824 -1.29 16.57 8.39
N PHE A 825 -0.57 17.68 8.55
CA PHE A 825 -0.58 18.78 7.58
C PHE A 825 0.05 18.38 6.23
N VAL A 826 1.06 17.51 6.24
CA VAL A 826 1.64 16.95 5.02
C VAL A 826 0.66 16.01 4.33
N ASP A 827 0.00 15.13 5.10
CA ASP A 827 -1.01 14.20 4.59
C ASP A 827 -2.19 14.94 3.97
N ASP A 828 -2.75 15.95 4.66
CA ASP A 828 -3.89 16.74 4.18
C ASP A 828 -3.57 17.47 2.87
N LEU A 829 -2.33 17.99 2.74
CA LEU A 829 -1.87 18.62 1.50
C LEU A 829 -1.76 17.60 0.36
N PHE A 830 -1.12 16.45 0.60
CA PHE A 830 -0.89 15.44 -0.44
C PHE A 830 -2.21 14.81 -0.88
N GLU A 831 -3.09 14.48 0.06
CA GLU A 831 -4.42 13.94 -0.21
C GLU A 831 -5.23 14.92 -1.07
N THR A 832 -5.21 16.22 -0.73
CA THR A 832 -5.90 17.24 -1.52
C THR A 832 -5.34 17.37 -2.93
N ILE A 833 -4.02 17.33 -3.10
CA ILE A 833 -3.35 17.42 -4.42
C ILE A 833 -3.67 16.21 -5.31
N PHE A 834 -3.69 15.00 -4.75
CA PHE A 834 -3.95 13.77 -5.50
C PHE A 834 -5.45 13.41 -5.62
N SER A 835 -6.32 14.09 -4.88
CA SER A 835 -7.76 13.83 -4.95
C SER A 835 -8.39 14.22 -6.30
N THR A 836 -9.36 13.40 -6.75
CA THR A 836 -10.18 13.67 -7.94
C THR A 836 -11.46 14.45 -7.63
N ALA A 837 -11.88 14.45 -6.36
CA ALA A 837 -12.98 15.24 -5.86
C ALA A 837 -12.74 15.62 -4.39
N HIS A 838 -12.40 16.89 -4.12
CA HIS A 838 -12.23 17.41 -2.76
C HIS A 838 -13.38 18.35 -2.42
N ARG A 839 -14.07 18.12 -1.29
CA ARG A 839 -15.20 18.96 -0.82
C ARG A 839 -16.29 19.21 -1.89
N GLY A 840 -16.56 18.22 -2.76
CA GLY A 840 -17.56 18.32 -3.84
C GLY A 840 -17.13 19.08 -5.10
N SER A 841 -15.87 19.55 -5.17
CA SER A 841 -15.28 20.08 -6.42
C SER A 841 -14.89 18.94 -7.36
N ALA A 842 -15.02 19.16 -8.67
CA ALA A 842 -14.57 18.21 -9.70
C ALA A 842 -13.08 18.43 -10.01
N LEU A 843 -12.40 17.37 -10.48
CA LEU A 843 -11.02 17.42 -10.97
C LEU A 843 -10.83 18.60 -11.94
N PRO A 844 -9.77 19.44 -11.78
CA PRO A 844 -9.51 20.54 -12.69
C PRO A 844 -9.44 20.08 -14.15
N LEU A 845 -10.23 20.71 -15.01
CA LEU A 845 -10.35 20.35 -16.44
C LEU A 845 -8.99 20.34 -17.14
N ALA A 846 -8.09 21.25 -16.76
CA ALA A 846 -6.73 21.33 -17.30
C ALA A 846 -5.92 20.04 -17.05
N ILE A 847 -6.07 19.41 -15.87
CA ILE A 847 -5.37 18.16 -15.54
C ILE A 847 -5.91 17.04 -16.41
N LYS A 848 -7.24 16.86 -16.44
CA LYS A 848 -7.89 15.83 -17.25
C LYS A 848 -7.52 15.98 -18.73
N TYR A 849 -7.64 17.19 -19.27
CA TYR A 849 -7.35 17.48 -20.66
C TYR A 849 -5.89 17.20 -21.05
N MET A 850 -4.92 17.61 -20.22
CA MET A 850 -3.51 17.38 -20.52
C MET A 850 -3.12 15.90 -20.31
N PHE A 851 -3.71 15.21 -19.34
CA PHE A 851 -3.44 13.79 -19.11
C PHE A 851 -4.03 12.93 -20.24
N ASP A 852 -5.23 13.25 -20.70
CA ASP A 852 -5.84 12.61 -21.87
C ASP A 852 -5.00 12.83 -23.12
N PHE A 853 -4.48 14.05 -23.33
CA PHE A 853 -3.53 14.32 -24.40
C PHE A 853 -2.26 13.45 -24.30
N LEU A 854 -1.67 13.29 -23.12
CA LEU A 854 -0.49 12.43 -22.95
C LEU A 854 -0.80 10.96 -23.20
N ASP A 855 -1.98 10.48 -22.81
CA ASP A 855 -2.45 9.13 -23.11
C ASP A 855 -2.68 8.94 -24.62
N GLU A 856 -3.31 9.90 -25.30
CA GLU A 856 -3.46 9.90 -26.77
C GLU A 856 -2.11 9.88 -27.50
N GLN A 857 -1.10 10.62 -27.01
CA GLN A 857 0.25 10.58 -27.58
C GLN A 857 0.93 9.23 -27.35
N ALA A 858 0.75 8.63 -26.17
CA ALA A 858 1.27 7.29 -25.90
C ALA A 858 0.62 6.24 -26.80
N ASP A 859 -0.72 6.30 -26.99
CA ASP A 859 -1.48 5.42 -27.88
C ASP A 859 -1.01 5.57 -29.34
N LYS A 860 -0.85 6.82 -29.82
CA LYS A 860 -0.37 7.12 -31.18
C LYS A 860 0.99 6.49 -31.47
N HIS A 861 1.87 6.42 -30.47
CA HIS A 861 3.21 5.83 -30.58
C HIS A 861 3.28 4.37 -30.10
N GLN A 862 2.14 3.70 -29.87
CA GLN A 862 2.03 2.29 -29.45
C GLN A 862 2.78 1.99 -28.12
N ILE A 863 2.82 2.96 -27.21
CA ILE A 863 3.44 2.82 -25.91
C ILE A 863 2.40 2.28 -24.92
N ASN A 864 2.43 0.96 -24.72
CA ASN A 864 1.52 0.27 -23.80
C ASN A 864 2.07 0.14 -22.37
N ASP A 865 3.34 0.53 -22.13
CA ASP A 865 3.93 0.53 -20.79
C ASP A 865 3.30 1.63 -19.91
N TYR A 866 2.54 1.21 -18.90
CA TYR A 866 1.92 2.08 -17.90
C TYR A 866 2.93 3.00 -17.21
N ASP A 867 4.13 2.49 -16.91
CA ASP A 867 5.15 3.29 -16.21
C ASP A 867 5.59 4.49 -17.04
N VAL A 868 5.60 4.38 -18.37
CA VAL A 868 5.95 5.50 -19.26
C VAL A 868 4.89 6.59 -19.16
N ARG A 869 3.61 6.22 -19.24
CA ARG A 869 2.49 7.16 -19.11
C ARG A 869 2.47 7.82 -17.73
N HIS A 870 2.66 7.02 -16.67
CA HIS A 870 2.77 7.51 -15.31
C HIS A 870 3.94 8.49 -15.15
N THR A 871 5.10 8.16 -15.72
CA THR A 871 6.28 9.03 -15.69
C THR A 871 6.04 10.34 -16.42
N TRP A 872 5.38 10.31 -17.59
CA TRP A 872 5.03 11.53 -18.33
C TRP A 872 4.08 12.43 -17.55
N LYS A 873 3.03 11.85 -16.93
CA LYS A 873 2.09 12.57 -16.07
C LYS A 873 2.77 13.17 -14.84
N SER A 874 3.65 12.41 -14.18
CA SER A 874 4.45 12.87 -13.03
C SER A 874 5.39 14.01 -13.41
N ASN A 875 6.11 13.84 -14.52
CA ASN A 875 7.05 14.83 -15.04
C ASN A 875 6.38 16.11 -15.54
N CYS A 876 5.11 16.05 -16.00
CA CYS A 876 4.43 17.21 -16.57
C CYS A 876 3.78 18.11 -15.51
N LEU A 877 3.21 17.53 -14.45
CA LEU A 877 2.40 18.26 -13.47
C LEU A 877 3.00 18.21 -12.05
N PRO A 878 3.00 17.08 -11.30
CA PRO A 878 3.53 17.03 -9.94
C PRO A 878 4.95 17.58 -9.79
N LEU A 879 5.88 17.09 -10.62
CA LEU A 879 7.31 17.42 -10.48
C LEU A 879 7.68 18.82 -10.97
N ARG A 880 6.75 19.53 -11.61
CA ARG A 880 6.97 20.88 -12.16
C ARG A 880 6.17 21.94 -11.43
N PHE A 881 4.84 21.78 -11.43
CA PHE A 881 3.94 22.75 -10.85
C PHE A 881 3.88 22.60 -9.33
N TRP A 882 3.48 21.43 -8.83
CA TRP A 882 3.25 21.22 -7.39
C TRP A 882 4.52 21.33 -6.57
N VAL A 883 5.62 20.70 -6.99
CA VAL A 883 6.93 20.85 -6.31
C VAL A 883 7.35 22.32 -6.21
N ASN A 884 7.13 23.11 -7.27
CA ASN A 884 7.50 24.53 -7.25
C ASN A 884 6.64 25.32 -6.26
N VAL A 885 5.32 25.05 -6.21
CA VAL A 885 4.38 25.70 -5.29
C VAL A 885 4.65 25.28 -3.83
N ILE A 886 4.89 24.01 -3.56
CA ILE A 886 5.23 23.50 -2.22
C ILE A 886 6.53 24.11 -1.70
N LYS A 887 7.57 24.18 -2.54
CA LYS A 887 8.84 24.82 -2.15
C LYS A 887 8.72 26.34 -2.00
N ASN A 888 7.80 26.97 -2.73
CA ASN A 888 7.67 28.42 -2.80
C ASN A 888 6.23 28.88 -2.49
N PRO A 889 5.73 28.67 -1.26
CA PRO A 889 4.39 29.11 -0.89
C PRO A 889 4.23 30.64 -0.99
N GLN A 890 5.32 31.41 -0.90
CA GLN A 890 5.32 32.85 -1.14
C GLN A 890 4.99 33.26 -2.59
N PHE A 891 4.89 32.30 -3.52
CA PHE A 891 4.33 32.57 -4.85
C PHE A 891 2.81 32.62 -4.83
N VAL A 892 2.16 31.96 -3.87
CA VAL A 892 0.70 31.89 -3.72
C VAL A 892 0.19 32.85 -2.66
N PHE A 893 0.94 33.03 -1.56
CA PHE A 893 0.55 33.84 -0.42
C PHE A 893 1.49 35.02 -0.19
N ASP A 894 0.94 36.10 0.38
CA ASP A 894 1.74 37.23 0.84
C ASP A 894 2.37 36.95 2.21
N ILE A 895 3.42 36.14 2.18
CA ILE A 895 4.13 35.63 3.35
C ILE A 895 5.64 35.77 3.19
N HIS A 896 6.35 35.74 4.32
CA HIS A 896 7.80 35.66 4.36
C HIS A 896 8.28 34.24 4.59
N LYS A 897 9.10 33.72 3.67
CA LYS A 897 9.73 32.41 3.81
C LYS A 897 11.16 32.58 4.33
N ASN A 898 11.38 32.25 5.59
CA ASN A 898 12.71 32.26 6.20
C ASN A 898 13.55 31.04 5.75
N SER A 899 14.85 31.04 6.07
CA SER A 899 15.78 29.99 5.62
C SER A 899 15.47 28.60 6.16
N ILE A 900 14.98 28.48 7.41
CA ILE A 900 14.70 27.17 8.00
C ILE A 900 13.41 26.57 7.44
N THR A 901 12.37 27.39 7.25
CA THR A 901 11.12 26.98 6.60
C THR A 901 11.38 26.52 5.16
N ASP A 902 12.25 27.21 4.41
CA ASP A 902 12.66 26.76 3.06
C ASP A 902 13.33 25.37 3.08
N ALA A 903 14.20 25.10 4.06
CA ALA A 903 14.84 23.81 4.22
C ALA A 903 13.83 22.70 4.55
N CYS A 904 12.86 22.96 5.44
CA CYS A 904 11.80 22.02 5.78
C CYS A 904 10.84 21.75 4.61
N LEU A 905 10.40 22.79 3.90
CA LEU A 905 9.57 22.65 2.70
C LEU A 905 10.30 21.90 1.58
N SER A 906 11.62 22.05 1.48
CA SER A 906 12.43 21.27 0.54
C SER A 906 12.45 19.77 0.86
N VAL A 907 12.42 19.40 2.15
CA VAL A 907 12.27 18.00 2.57
C VAL A 907 10.89 17.47 2.19
N VAL A 908 9.82 18.20 2.49
CA VAL A 908 8.44 17.81 2.12
C VAL A 908 8.30 17.69 0.61
N ALA A 909 8.83 18.64 -0.16
CA ALA A 909 8.80 18.58 -1.61
C ALA A 909 9.59 17.39 -2.17
N GLN A 910 10.72 17.02 -1.55
CA GLN A 910 11.45 15.82 -1.95
C GLN A 910 10.67 14.53 -1.66
N THR A 911 9.97 14.46 -0.53
CA THR A 911 9.05 13.36 -0.24
C THR A 911 7.94 13.29 -1.28
N PHE A 912 7.33 14.43 -1.64
CA PHE A 912 6.32 14.51 -2.71
C PHE A 912 6.85 14.00 -4.05
N MET A 913 8.09 14.36 -4.42
CA MET A 913 8.73 13.87 -5.65
C MET A 913 8.97 12.36 -5.62
N ASP A 914 9.40 11.82 -4.48
CA ASP A 914 9.64 10.39 -4.29
C ASP A 914 8.32 9.58 -4.37
N SER A 915 7.20 10.16 -3.92
CA SER A 915 5.85 9.60 -4.06
C SER A 915 5.40 9.45 -5.52
N CYS A 916 5.86 10.32 -6.43
CA CYS A 916 5.53 10.21 -7.86
C CYS A 916 6.47 9.28 -8.66
N SER A 917 7.41 8.59 -8.00
CA SER A 917 8.38 7.71 -8.68
C SER A 917 7.86 6.27 -8.84
N THR A 918 8.04 5.68 -10.02
CA THR A 918 7.78 4.24 -10.26
C THR A 918 8.90 3.33 -9.75
N SER A 919 10.08 3.86 -9.42
CA SER A 919 11.21 3.04 -8.96
C SER A 919 11.02 2.54 -7.53
N GLU A 920 11.39 1.28 -7.27
CA GLU A 920 11.43 0.74 -5.90
C GLU A 920 12.41 1.50 -5.00
N HIS A 921 11.99 1.77 -3.77
CA HIS A 921 12.79 2.46 -2.77
C HIS A 921 13.75 1.49 -2.08
N LYS A 922 15.02 1.48 -2.51
CA LYS A 922 16.10 0.78 -1.81
C LYS A 922 16.67 1.67 -0.70
N LEU A 923 16.29 1.37 0.53
CA LEU A 923 16.79 2.06 1.73
C LEU A 923 18.09 1.40 2.21
N GLY A 924 19.07 2.22 2.57
CA GLY A 924 20.33 1.77 3.14
C GLY A 924 20.84 2.76 4.18
N LYS A 925 21.97 2.43 4.81
CA LYS A 925 22.62 3.32 5.80
C LYS A 925 23.05 4.66 5.19
N ASP A 926 23.35 4.68 3.90
CA ASP A 926 23.78 5.88 3.16
C ASP A 926 22.60 6.60 2.47
N SER A 927 21.36 6.19 2.75
CA SER A 927 20.19 6.90 2.24
C SER A 927 20.07 8.28 2.91
N PRO A 928 19.74 9.33 2.13
CA PRO A 928 19.50 10.67 2.68
C PRO A 928 18.45 10.65 3.82
N SER A 929 18.67 11.46 4.86
CA SER A 929 17.82 11.46 6.06
C SER A 929 16.35 11.77 5.77
N ASN A 930 16.05 12.64 4.82
CA ASN A 930 14.66 12.87 4.37
C ASN A 930 13.99 11.60 3.80
N LYS A 931 14.74 10.76 3.09
CA LYS A 931 14.22 9.48 2.58
C LYS A 931 13.99 8.46 3.69
N LEU A 932 14.82 8.48 4.72
CA LEU A 932 14.65 7.64 5.90
C LEU A 932 13.42 8.09 6.71
N LEU A 933 13.26 9.40 6.93
CA LEU A 933 12.16 9.96 7.74
C LEU A 933 10.77 9.60 7.21
N TYR A 934 10.57 9.61 5.89
CA TYR A 934 9.28 9.31 5.24
C TYR A 934 9.24 7.93 4.57
N ALA A 935 10.19 7.04 4.86
CA ALA A 935 10.30 5.73 4.22
C ALA A 935 9.03 4.87 4.31
N LYS A 936 8.29 4.98 5.42
CA LYS A 936 7.05 4.22 5.67
C LYS A 936 5.82 4.84 5.00
N ASP A 937 5.84 6.14 4.74
CA ASP A 937 4.70 6.88 4.22
C ASP A 937 4.69 6.89 2.69
N ILE A 938 5.88 6.91 2.05
CA ILE A 938 6.04 6.92 0.59
C ILE A 938 5.26 5.80 -0.12
N PRO A 939 5.23 4.54 0.35
CA PRO A 939 4.41 3.49 -0.28
C PRO A 939 2.92 3.82 -0.30
N ASN A 940 2.39 4.47 0.75
CA ASN A 940 0.99 4.88 0.80
C ASN A 940 0.73 6.03 -0.19
N TYR A 941 1.62 7.03 -0.23
CA TYR A 941 1.51 8.13 -1.18
C TYR A 941 1.68 7.70 -2.64
N LYS A 942 2.44 6.64 -2.93
CA LYS A 942 2.53 6.03 -4.28
C LYS A 942 1.25 5.34 -4.71
N SER A 943 0.43 4.92 -3.74
CA SER A 943 -0.87 4.30 -4.00
C SER A 943 -1.96 5.33 -4.27
N TRP A 944 -1.79 6.57 -3.78
CA TRP A 944 -2.65 7.71 -4.12
C TRP A 944 -2.30 8.20 -5.53
#